data_AF-A0A3B9MYN2-F1
#
_entry.id   AF-A0A3B9MYN2-F1
#
_cell.length_a   1.000
_cell.length_b   1.000
_cell.length_c   1.000
_cell.angle_alpha   90.00
_cell.angle_beta   90.00
_cell.angle_gamma   90.00
#
_symmetry.space_group_name_H-M   'P 1'
#
loop_
_entity.id
_entity.type
_entity.pdbx_description
1 polymer ?
#
loop_
_entity_poly.entity_id
_entity_poly.type
_entity_poly.pdbx_seq_one_letter_code
_entity_poly.pdbx_strand_id
1 'polypeptide(L)'
;MNSDASALNYKISSSNISNSQLEIDHLLLDGEIADNKIFANISSTDEKQNKKLFIRTQITKDESNYKLTMDPEDFFLMDEHWSIAADNYIKFGKPGFLIHHFFIQKEKRQINISSVNNQFNDDINIEARNFKLDDISEIIEKDTGMLKGNVDGNVLLKRVNNLYGIIADVKISNLFVRDVSIGDLSVKADGTTADKFNLNVNLSSAENNLTANGYFVPTGKETSMKINVDIQSLSMKTVQAFSMETITKATGNLTGNFLIEGKSTKPLVTGKLLFENVFITPTVLNNPLQLKHETLELKKDGFYLNSFTILDANQNVAVINGSVQMEQFKNFMLAINVDTKDFLLLNTTAKDNKELHGKMIIDSKIDIKGTLKLPVINAKLKLKKGSNFTFAVPEKRLTTDKGEGVIEFNSSLKLNPILYTKKEIQQSGLTGFDISSIIEIDKQATIRLFLDPSTTDSLVVKGEAALSFEIDRSGKMSLAGAYNLNEGSYLVTLESIIKRRFNIKPGGSIKWSGDPLNAEVSLDATYSVRASPIDLVADQMSGISEADKNAYKQEYPFVVLLKLRGLILHPEISFEIQLAPEDKGILGGAVNAKLMMLNEDPSALNKQVFALLVLGRFVQENPLQTESNVASTIVRTTVGKLLSEQLNRFSSKLVPGVELNFDIQSYDDYQSGRAEGRTQLDIGVKKQLFNERLTVQVGGKVDVEGEKAEQNTTDNFTSDFTVEYKLTEDGRYRLKGFRYNQYEGAIEGQLVETGVGVLYVRDFNKWKEFLKKPNIKSDSSKNEN
;
A
#
# COMPACT_ATOMS: atom_id res chain seq x y z
N MET A 1 -29.07 -30.33 11.41
CA MET A 1 -30.25 -31.13 10.98
C MET A 1 -30.86 -31.74 12.23
N ASN A 2 -32.18 -31.71 12.33
CA ASN A 2 -32.94 -32.33 13.42
C ASN A 2 -34.02 -33.21 12.78
N SER A 3 -34.16 -34.46 13.21
CA SER A 3 -35.06 -35.42 12.57
C SER A 3 -35.79 -36.24 13.62
N ASP A 4 -37.05 -36.53 13.37
CA ASP A 4 -37.80 -37.57 14.05
C ASP A 4 -38.35 -38.60 13.03
N ALA A 5 -39.24 -39.48 13.46
CA ALA A 5 -39.83 -40.52 12.63
C ALA A 5 -40.79 -39.98 11.55
N SER A 6 -41.25 -38.73 11.67
CA SER A 6 -42.23 -38.09 10.78
C SER A 6 -41.63 -36.99 9.90
N ALA A 7 -40.60 -36.30 10.37
CA ALA A 7 -40.05 -35.12 9.70
C ALA A 7 -38.52 -35.03 9.81
N LEU A 8 -37.90 -34.49 8.77
CA LEU A 8 -36.50 -34.08 8.75
C LEU A 8 -36.41 -32.56 8.55
N ASN A 9 -36.00 -31.85 9.60
CA ASN A 9 -35.69 -30.44 9.56
C ASN A 9 -34.22 -30.22 9.19
N TYR A 10 -33.99 -29.40 8.18
CA TYR A 10 -32.65 -29.03 7.73
C TYR A 10 -32.45 -27.52 7.77
N LYS A 11 -31.20 -27.14 8.02
CA LYS A 11 -30.74 -25.75 8.02
C LYS A 11 -29.28 -25.76 7.59
N ILE A 12 -28.99 -25.03 6.53
CA ILE A 12 -27.67 -24.81 5.97
C ILE A 12 -27.49 -23.31 5.90
N SER A 13 -26.44 -22.80 6.52
CA SER A 13 -26.11 -21.38 6.50
C SER A 13 -24.66 -21.20 6.12
N SER A 14 -24.38 -20.23 5.25
CA SER A 14 -23.03 -19.78 4.93
C SER A 14 -22.94 -18.27 5.07
N SER A 15 -21.86 -17.77 5.65
CA SER A 15 -21.61 -16.33 5.71
C SER A 15 -21.33 -15.75 4.33
N ASN A 16 -20.66 -16.50 3.46
CA ASN A 16 -20.35 -16.11 2.10
C ASN A 16 -20.18 -17.38 1.25
N ILE A 17 -20.79 -17.40 0.07
CA ILE A 17 -20.51 -18.40 -0.96
C ILE A 17 -20.01 -17.65 -2.18
N SER A 18 -18.71 -17.77 -2.46
CA SER A 18 -18.08 -17.11 -3.58
C SER A 18 -17.35 -18.08 -4.51
N ASN A 19 -17.40 -17.78 -5.80
CA ASN A 19 -16.49 -18.29 -6.81
C ASN A 19 -16.02 -17.12 -7.69
N SER A 20 -15.36 -17.38 -8.81
CA SER A 20 -14.88 -16.32 -9.72
C SER A 20 -15.99 -15.51 -10.42
N GLN A 21 -17.25 -15.94 -10.35
CA GLN A 21 -18.38 -15.39 -11.11
C GLN A 21 -19.60 -15.02 -10.24
N LEU A 22 -19.68 -15.53 -9.03
CA LEU A 22 -20.86 -15.40 -8.16
C LEU A 22 -20.41 -15.22 -6.72
N GLU A 23 -21.02 -14.27 -6.02
CA GLU A 23 -20.85 -14.05 -4.58
C GLU A 23 -22.22 -13.88 -3.94
N ILE A 24 -22.58 -14.79 -3.03
CA ILE A 24 -23.83 -14.75 -2.27
C ILE A 24 -23.48 -14.56 -0.79
N ASP A 25 -23.92 -13.45 -0.24
CA ASP A 25 -23.75 -13.12 1.17
C ASP A 25 -24.86 -13.74 2.01
N HIS A 26 -24.48 -14.20 3.21
CA HIS A 26 -25.39 -14.67 4.25
C HIS A 26 -26.49 -15.61 3.74
N LEU A 27 -26.12 -16.60 2.92
CA LEU A 27 -27.06 -17.59 2.41
C LEU A 27 -27.58 -18.43 3.59
N LEU A 28 -28.91 -18.53 3.69
CA LEU A 28 -29.62 -19.43 4.55
C LEU A 28 -30.59 -20.27 3.70
N LEU A 29 -30.41 -21.58 3.76
CA LEU A 29 -31.31 -22.58 3.21
C LEU A 29 -31.84 -23.43 4.37
N ASP A 30 -33.12 -23.30 4.67
CA ASP A 30 -33.78 -24.10 5.70
C ASP A 30 -35.10 -24.68 5.23
N GLY A 31 -35.59 -25.69 5.93
CA GLY A 31 -36.79 -26.37 5.47
C GLY A 31 -37.08 -27.67 6.21
N GLU A 32 -38.11 -28.34 5.72
CA GLU A 32 -38.66 -29.56 6.32
C GLU A 32 -38.99 -30.56 5.21
N ILE A 33 -38.60 -31.82 5.44
CA ILE A 33 -39.05 -32.95 4.64
C ILE A 33 -40.02 -33.77 5.49
N ALA A 34 -41.30 -33.75 5.13
CA ALA A 34 -42.37 -34.48 5.81
C ALA A 34 -43.48 -34.81 4.80
N ASP A 35 -44.22 -35.90 5.03
CA ASP A 35 -45.41 -36.26 4.25
C ASP A 35 -45.22 -36.27 2.71
N ASN A 36 -44.07 -36.76 2.22
CA ASN A 36 -43.67 -36.74 0.80
C ASN A 36 -43.59 -35.33 0.18
N LYS A 37 -43.42 -34.30 1.01
CA LYS A 37 -43.18 -32.92 0.62
C LYS A 37 -41.82 -32.47 1.12
N ILE A 38 -41.16 -31.61 0.35
CA ILE A 38 -39.95 -30.91 0.74
C ILE A 38 -40.27 -29.42 0.72
N PHE A 39 -40.31 -28.79 1.88
CA PHE A 39 -40.37 -27.34 1.99
C PHE A 39 -38.94 -26.79 2.05
N ALA A 40 -38.62 -25.81 1.21
CA ALA A 40 -37.32 -25.16 1.20
C ALA A 40 -37.48 -23.64 1.15
N ASN A 41 -36.95 -22.97 2.17
CA ASN A 41 -36.80 -21.53 2.26
C ASN A 41 -35.37 -21.18 1.86
N ILE A 42 -35.22 -20.31 0.87
CA ILE A 42 -33.94 -19.80 0.39
C ILE A 42 -33.92 -18.31 0.70
N SER A 43 -32.94 -17.86 1.48
CA SER A 43 -32.74 -16.44 1.75
C SER A 43 -31.28 -16.03 1.67
N SER A 44 -31.03 -14.82 1.18
CA SER A 44 -29.73 -14.15 1.22
C SER A 44 -29.93 -12.73 1.71
N THR A 45 -29.04 -12.26 2.59
CA THR A 45 -29.08 -10.91 3.13
C THR A 45 -27.75 -10.18 2.93
N ASP A 46 -27.78 -8.85 2.90
CA ASP A 46 -26.57 -8.03 2.96
C ASP A 46 -26.07 -7.86 4.41
N GLU A 47 -24.94 -7.16 4.59
CA GLU A 47 -24.39 -6.87 5.93
C GLU A 47 -25.36 -6.08 6.84
N LYS A 48 -26.31 -5.35 6.25
CA LYS A 48 -27.33 -4.58 6.95
C LYS A 48 -28.61 -5.38 7.22
N GLN A 49 -28.61 -6.68 6.91
CA GLN A 49 -29.75 -7.60 7.02
C GLN A 49 -30.91 -7.31 6.06
N ASN A 50 -30.69 -6.54 4.99
CA ASN A 50 -31.70 -6.37 3.92
C ASN A 50 -31.81 -7.66 3.11
N LYS A 51 -33.03 -8.06 2.75
CA LYS A 51 -33.29 -9.31 2.02
C LYS A 51 -32.91 -9.18 0.54
N LYS A 52 -31.69 -9.54 0.14
CA LYS A 52 -31.30 -9.64 -1.28
C LYS A 52 -32.19 -10.63 -2.04
N LEU A 53 -32.48 -11.77 -1.43
CA LEU A 53 -33.36 -12.81 -1.97
C LEU A 53 -34.13 -13.47 -0.83
N PHE A 54 -35.42 -13.71 -1.02
CA PHE A 54 -36.21 -14.59 -0.15
C PHE A 54 -37.26 -15.33 -0.99
N ILE A 55 -37.19 -16.65 -1.00
CA ILE A 55 -38.14 -17.51 -1.73
C ILE A 55 -38.51 -18.69 -0.85
N ARG A 56 -39.81 -18.92 -0.68
CA ARG A 56 -40.33 -20.19 -0.16
C ARG A 56 -40.79 -21.10 -1.28
N THR A 57 -40.38 -22.36 -1.20
CA THR A 57 -40.72 -23.36 -2.20
C THR A 57 -41.20 -24.65 -1.56
N GLN A 58 -42.02 -25.38 -2.29
CA GLN A 58 -42.48 -26.71 -1.92
C GLN A 58 -42.29 -27.64 -3.12
N ILE A 59 -41.61 -28.75 -2.91
CA ILE A 59 -41.49 -29.82 -3.88
C ILE A 59 -42.36 -30.98 -3.43
N THR A 60 -43.27 -31.41 -4.30
CA THR A 60 -44.08 -32.61 -4.10
C THR A 60 -43.78 -33.63 -5.19
N LYS A 61 -43.97 -34.91 -4.89
CA LYS A 61 -43.90 -35.97 -5.90
C LYS A 61 -45.28 -36.14 -6.54
N ASP A 62 -45.33 -36.00 -7.87
CA ASP A 62 -46.53 -36.18 -8.70
C ASP A 62 -46.27 -37.36 -9.63
N GLU A 63 -46.81 -38.54 -9.28
CA GLU A 63 -46.52 -39.84 -9.92
C GLU A 63 -45.00 -40.16 -9.96
N SER A 64 -44.39 -40.16 -11.15
CA SER A 64 -42.95 -40.37 -11.37
C SER A 64 -42.14 -39.07 -11.49
N ASN A 65 -42.80 -37.92 -11.40
CA ASN A 65 -42.20 -36.60 -11.58
C ASN A 65 -42.23 -35.81 -10.28
N TYR A 66 -41.50 -34.71 -10.24
CA TYR A 66 -41.50 -33.77 -9.14
C TYR A 66 -42.18 -32.48 -9.57
N LYS A 67 -42.96 -31.87 -8.69
CA LYS A 67 -43.62 -30.58 -8.88
C LYS A 67 -43.09 -29.59 -7.85
N LEU A 68 -42.37 -28.58 -8.31
CA LEU A 68 -41.93 -27.42 -7.52
C LEU A 68 -42.98 -26.32 -7.63
N THR A 69 -43.53 -25.89 -6.50
CA THR A 69 -44.39 -24.70 -6.38
C THR A 69 -43.66 -23.65 -5.54
N MET A 70 -43.92 -22.37 -5.80
CA MET A 70 -43.38 -21.27 -4.99
C MET A 70 -44.52 -20.60 -4.25
N ASP A 71 -44.24 -20.05 -3.08
CA ASP A 71 -45.27 -19.42 -2.26
C ASP A 71 -45.61 -18.01 -2.81
N PRO A 72 -46.89 -17.72 -3.14
CA PRO A 72 -47.33 -16.40 -3.59
C PRO A 72 -47.18 -15.28 -2.57
N GLU A 73 -47.15 -15.60 -1.27
CA GLU A 73 -47.11 -14.59 -0.22
C GLU A 73 -45.67 -14.12 0.09
N ASP A 74 -44.67 -14.95 -0.19
CA ASP A 74 -43.32 -14.83 0.39
C ASP A 74 -42.21 -14.89 -0.68
N PHE A 75 -42.25 -13.93 -1.63
CA PHE A 75 -41.22 -13.71 -2.64
C PHE A 75 -40.64 -12.29 -2.54
N PHE A 76 -39.36 -12.18 -2.17
CA PHE A 76 -38.63 -10.91 -2.11
C PHE A 76 -37.38 -10.94 -2.99
N LEU A 77 -37.14 -9.82 -3.67
CA LEU A 77 -35.97 -9.54 -4.47
C LEU A 77 -35.48 -8.14 -4.09
N MET A 78 -34.23 -7.98 -3.65
CA MET A 78 -33.69 -6.66 -3.26
C MET A 78 -34.56 -5.86 -2.26
N ASP A 79 -35.03 -6.54 -1.22
CA ASP A 79 -35.92 -6.04 -0.17
C ASP A 79 -37.30 -5.56 -0.67
N GLU A 80 -37.61 -5.92 -1.92
CA GLU A 80 -38.87 -5.62 -2.57
C GLU A 80 -39.75 -6.86 -2.63
N HIS A 81 -40.99 -6.75 -2.16
CA HIS A 81 -42.00 -7.81 -2.33
C HIS A 81 -42.50 -7.85 -3.78
N TRP A 82 -42.48 -9.03 -4.41
CA TRP A 82 -43.05 -9.27 -5.72
C TRP A 82 -44.23 -10.23 -5.60
N SER A 83 -45.31 -9.96 -6.31
CA SER A 83 -46.39 -10.92 -6.47
C SER A 83 -45.97 -12.00 -7.46
N ILE A 84 -46.15 -13.26 -7.10
CA ILE A 84 -46.03 -14.41 -8.00
C ILE A 84 -47.39 -15.08 -8.21
N ALA A 85 -47.66 -15.57 -9.42
CA ALA A 85 -48.93 -16.22 -9.74
C ALA A 85 -49.16 -17.48 -8.88
N ALA A 86 -50.32 -17.59 -8.23
CA ALA A 86 -50.59 -18.66 -7.25
C ALA A 86 -50.69 -20.07 -7.85
N ASP A 87 -50.92 -20.19 -9.16
CA ASP A 87 -50.94 -21.43 -9.90
C ASP A 87 -49.56 -21.81 -10.47
N ASN A 88 -48.49 -21.08 -10.13
CA ASN A 88 -47.15 -21.35 -10.66
C ASN A 88 -46.64 -22.74 -10.25
N TYR A 89 -46.06 -23.47 -11.21
CA TYR A 89 -45.28 -24.66 -10.89
C TYR A 89 -44.25 -25.01 -11.97
N ILE A 90 -43.21 -25.72 -11.54
CA ILE A 90 -42.24 -26.36 -12.43
C ILE A 90 -42.32 -27.86 -12.19
N LYS A 91 -42.76 -28.63 -13.20
CA LYS A 91 -42.66 -30.09 -13.16
C LYS A 91 -41.36 -30.54 -13.80
N PHE A 92 -40.68 -31.51 -13.20
CA PHE A 92 -39.43 -32.07 -13.74
C PHE A 92 -39.29 -33.56 -13.46
N GLY A 93 -38.63 -34.29 -14.35
CA GLY A 93 -38.41 -35.73 -14.24
C GLY A 93 -37.77 -36.33 -15.50
N LYS A 94 -37.93 -37.65 -15.70
CA LYS A 94 -37.50 -38.33 -16.93
C LYS A 94 -37.99 -37.67 -18.24
N PRO A 95 -39.23 -37.17 -18.35
CA PRO A 95 -39.70 -36.53 -19.57
C PRO A 95 -39.13 -35.11 -19.79
N GLY A 96 -38.26 -34.60 -18.91
CA GLY A 96 -37.69 -33.25 -18.97
C GLY A 96 -38.35 -32.32 -17.97
N PHE A 97 -38.61 -31.07 -18.36
CA PHE A 97 -39.26 -30.07 -17.52
C PHE A 97 -40.44 -29.39 -18.21
N LEU A 98 -41.35 -28.86 -17.40
CA LEU A 98 -42.53 -28.09 -17.78
C LEU A 98 -42.63 -26.90 -16.82
N ILE A 99 -42.71 -25.69 -17.35
CA ILE A 99 -42.90 -24.46 -16.56
C ILE A 99 -44.32 -23.96 -16.81
N HIS A 100 -45.12 -23.89 -15.75
CA HIS A 100 -46.48 -23.37 -15.82
C HIS A 100 -46.56 -22.05 -15.05
N HIS A 101 -46.88 -20.97 -15.78
CA HIS A 101 -47.24 -19.66 -15.23
C HIS A 101 -46.26 -19.14 -14.17
N PHE A 102 -44.95 -19.20 -14.43
CA PHE A 102 -43.99 -18.49 -13.60
C PHE A 102 -44.07 -16.99 -13.96
N PHE A 103 -45.05 -16.32 -13.36
CA PHE A 103 -45.29 -14.90 -13.55
C PHE A 103 -44.99 -14.16 -12.25
N ILE A 104 -43.98 -13.30 -12.28
CA ILE A 104 -43.63 -12.40 -11.18
C ILE A 104 -43.86 -10.95 -11.59
N GLN A 105 -44.41 -10.17 -10.68
CA GLN A 105 -44.72 -8.77 -10.91
C GLN A 105 -44.45 -7.91 -9.68
N LYS A 106 -43.86 -6.74 -9.92
CA LYS A 106 -43.85 -5.65 -8.97
C LYS A 106 -44.19 -4.34 -9.68
N GLU A 107 -45.32 -3.75 -9.32
CA GLU A 107 -45.86 -2.56 -9.98
C GLU A 107 -46.00 -2.77 -11.50
N LYS A 108 -45.16 -2.10 -12.30
CA LYS A 108 -45.12 -2.21 -13.77
C LYS A 108 -44.05 -3.18 -14.28
N ARG A 109 -43.19 -3.70 -13.41
CA ARG A 109 -42.10 -4.62 -13.77
C ARG A 109 -42.65 -6.04 -13.75
N GLN A 110 -42.45 -6.78 -14.83
CA GLN A 110 -43.01 -8.12 -14.99
C GLN A 110 -42.02 -9.06 -15.67
N ILE A 111 -41.99 -10.31 -15.21
CA ILE A 111 -41.38 -11.43 -15.92
C ILE A 111 -42.40 -12.56 -15.98
N ASN A 112 -42.59 -13.14 -17.16
CA ASN A 112 -43.37 -14.34 -17.37
C ASN A 112 -42.50 -15.41 -18.03
N ILE A 113 -42.45 -16.61 -17.45
CA ILE A 113 -41.81 -17.78 -18.05
C ILE A 113 -42.83 -18.90 -18.09
N SER A 114 -43.07 -19.46 -19.27
CA SER A 114 -44.03 -20.56 -19.45
C SER A 114 -43.66 -21.46 -20.62
N SER A 115 -43.96 -22.75 -20.50
CA SER A 115 -44.01 -23.68 -21.62
C SER A 115 -45.25 -23.38 -22.48
N VAL A 116 -45.06 -23.16 -23.78
CA VAL A 116 -46.08 -22.57 -24.68
C VAL A 116 -47.39 -23.37 -24.73
N ASN A 117 -47.29 -24.70 -24.84
CA ASN A 117 -48.39 -25.66 -24.92
C ASN A 117 -48.63 -26.38 -23.60
N ASN A 118 -47.97 -25.95 -22.51
CA ASN A 118 -48.07 -26.57 -21.18
C ASN A 118 -47.72 -28.07 -21.18
N GLN A 119 -46.71 -28.47 -21.97
CA GLN A 119 -46.21 -29.85 -22.07
C GLN A 119 -44.76 -29.97 -21.60
N PHE A 120 -44.37 -31.19 -21.19
CA PHE A 120 -42.96 -31.47 -20.89
C PHE A 120 -42.10 -31.25 -22.13
N ASN A 121 -40.92 -30.68 -21.93
CA ASN A 121 -39.91 -30.56 -22.98
C ASN A 121 -40.39 -29.72 -24.18
N ASP A 122 -41.28 -28.77 -23.94
CA ASP A 122 -41.88 -27.89 -24.94
C ASP A 122 -41.04 -26.63 -25.20
N ASP A 123 -41.52 -25.80 -26.13
CA ASP A 123 -41.04 -24.43 -26.34
C ASP A 123 -41.24 -23.60 -25.07
N ILE A 124 -40.29 -22.70 -24.77
CA ILE A 124 -40.33 -21.87 -23.57
C ILE A 124 -40.41 -20.42 -24.00
N ASN A 125 -41.45 -19.72 -23.55
CA ASN A 125 -41.60 -18.30 -23.74
C ASN A 125 -41.14 -17.56 -22.47
N ILE A 126 -40.28 -16.57 -22.64
CA ILE A 126 -39.76 -15.68 -21.60
C ILE A 126 -40.14 -14.26 -22.02
N GLU A 127 -41.08 -13.64 -21.32
CA GLU A 127 -41.50 -12.28 -21.55
C GLU A 127 -41.06 -11.39 -20.39
N ALA A 128 -40.42 -10.27 -20.69
CA ALA A 128 -40.08 -9.23 -19.72
C ALA A 128 -40.74 -7.93 -20.13
N ARG A 129 -41.36 -7.23 -19.18
CA ARG A 129 -41.91 -5.88 -19.38
C ARG A 129 -41.38 -4.94 -18.32
N ASN A 130 -40.72 -3.88 -18.77
CA ASN A 130 -40.09 -2.86 -17.95
C ASN A 130 -39.24 -3.45 -16.82
N PHE A 131 -38.59 -4.59 -17.06
CA PHE A 131 -37.84 -5.30 -16.02
C PHE A 131 -36.48 -4.63 -15.80
N LYS A 132 -36.10 -4.32 -14.56
CA LYS A 132 -34.81 -3.67 -14.30
C LYS A 132 -33.72 -4.71 -14.15
N LEU A 133 -32.63 -4.59 -14.91
CA LEU A 133 -31.47 -5.46 -14.78
C LEU A 133 -30.81 -5.36 -13.40
N ASP A 134 -30.93 -4.20 -12.75
CA ASP A 134 -30.50 -3.97 -11.36
C ASP A 134 -31.10 -4.98 -10.38
N ASP A 135 -32.35 -5.42 -10.63
CA ASP A 135 -33.07 -6.34 -9.76
C ASP A 135 -32.42 -7.75 -9.73
N ILE A 136 -31.61 -8.12 -10.74
CA ILE A 136 -30.90 -9.42 -10.82
C ILE A 136 -29.40 -9.27 -10.57
N SER A 137 -28.77 -8.20 -11.07
CA SER A 137 -27.31 -8.05 -10.98
C SER A 137 -26.82 -7.99 -9.53
N GLU A 138 -27.62 -7.42 -8.62
CA GLU A 138 -27.30 -7.33 -7.19
C GLU A 138 -27.39 -8.67 -6.41
N ILE A 139 -28.05 -9.70 -6.97
CA ILE A 139 -28.17 -11.04 -6.36
C ILE A 139 -26.93 -11.88 -6.64
N ILE A 140 -26.36 -11.71 -7.83
CA ILE A 140 -25.35 -12.61 -8.41
C ILE A 140 -23.93 -12.11 -8.07
N GLU A 141 -23.72 -10.81 -7.88
CA GLU A 141 -22.39 -10.22 -8.03
C GLU A 141 -21.77 -9.64 -6.76
N LYS A 142 -20.42 -9.70 -6.77
CA LYS A 142 -19.49 -9.15 -5.77
C LYS A 142 -19.40 -7.62 -5.78
N ASP A 143 -19.59 -7.00 -6.95
CA ASP A 143 -19.60 -5.54 -7.15
C ASP A 143 -21.01 -5.12 -7.57
N THR A 144 -21.75 -4.42 -6.71
CA THR A 144 -23.07 -3.90 -7.07
C THR A 144 -22.95 -2.90 -8.23
N GLY A 145 -23.72 -3.08 -9.30
CA GLY A 145 -23.83 -2.11 -10.40
C GLY A 145 -23.07 -2.42 -11.69
N MET A 146 -22.66 -3.66 -11.97
CA MET A 146 -22.02 -3.99 -13.25
C MET A 146 -22.95 -3.84 -14.44
N LEU A 147 -24.26 -4.10 -14.30
CA LEU A 147 -25.25 -4.01 -15.39
C LEU A 147 -26.56 -3.38 -14.88
N LYS A 148 -27.00 -2.29 -15.53
CA LYS A 148 -28.25 -1.59 -15.24
C LYS A 148 -29.02 -1.33 -16.53
N GLY A 149 -30.35 -1.24 -16.47
CA GLY A 149 -31.19 -0.92 -17.63
C GLY A 149 -32.57 -1.55 -17.56
N ASN A 150 -33.47 -1.10 -18.44
CA ASN A 150 -34.86 -1.58 -18.49
C ASN A 150 -35.06 -2.51 -19.69
N VAL A 151 -35.47 -3.74 -19.43
CA VAL A 151 -35.71 -4.78 -20.43
C VAL A 151 -37.19 -4.86 -20.75
N ASP A 152 -37.49 -4.75 -22.04
CA ASP A 152 -38.79 -5.02 -22.64
C ASP A 152 -38.60 -5.99 -23.79
N GLY A 153 -39.27 -7.14 -23.78
CA GLY A 153 -39.14 -8.07 -24.87
C GLY A 153 -39.67 -9.46 -24.62
N ASN A 154 -39.63 -10.25 -25.69
CA ASN A 154 -40.03 -11.64 -25.67
C ASN A 154 -38.92 -12.53 -26.27
N VAL A 155 -38.61 -13.63 -25.59
CA VAL A 155 -37.68 -14.66 -26.05
C VAL A 155 -38.43 -15.99 -26.06
N LEU A 156 -38.54 -16.58 -27.23
CA LEU A 156 -39.06 -17.92 -27.45
C LEU A 156 -37.90 -18.88 -27.71
N LEU A 157 -37.64 -19.75 -26.73
CA LEU A 157 -36.75 -20.89 -26.90
C LEU A 157 -37.54 -22.00 -27.59
N LYS A 158 -37.36 -22.11 -28.90
CA LYS A 158 -38.06 -23.07 -29.75
C LYS A 158 -37.30 -24.39 -29.82
N ARG A 159 -37.92 -25.51 -29.50
CA ARG A 159 -37.27 -26.81 -29.53
C ARG A 159 -37.25 -27.37 -30.96
N VAL A 160 -36.05 -27.65 -31.47
CA VAL A 160 -35.82 -28.27 -32.78
C VAL A 160 -34.77 -29.38 -32.62
N ASN A 161 -35.09 -30.62 -32.99
CA ASN A 161 -34.17 -31.76 -32.94
C ASN A 161 -33.47 -31.96 -31.57
N ASN A 162 -34.20 -31.79 -30.46
CA ASN A 162 -33.69 -31.83 -29.08
C ASN A 162 -32.67 -30.72 -28.70
N LEU A 163 -32.58 -29.67 -29.51
CA LEU A 163 -31.88 -28.42 -29.20
C LEU A 163 -32.87 -27.26 -29.11
N TYR A 164 -32.50 -26.17 -28.46
CA TYR A 164 -33.28 -24.93 -28.46
C TYR A 164 -32.71 -23.94 -29.47
N GLY A 165 -33.54 -23.57 -30.45
CA GLY A 165 -33.38 -22.37 -31.24
C GLY A 165 -33.93 -21.14 -30.51
N ILE A 166 -33.50 -19.95 -30.92
CA ILE A 166 -33.85 -18.69 -30.23
C ILE A 166 -34.58 -17.79 -31.23
N ILE A 167 -35.81 -17.41 -30.88
CA ILE A 167 -36.55 -16.31 -31.50
C ILE A 167 -36.68 -15.23 -30.43
N ALA A 168 -36.29 -14.00 -30.74
CA ALA A 168 -36.25 -12.92 -29.75
C ALA A 168 -36.63 -11.58 -30.37
N ASP A 169 -37.37 -10.77 -29.64
CA ASP A 169 -37.44 -9.32 -29.87
C ASP A 169 -37.30 -8.66 -28.50
N VAL A 170 -36.08 -8.22 -28.20
CA VAL A 170 -35.69 -7.67 -26.90
C VAL A 170 -35.13 -6.28 -27.10
N LYS A 171 -35.60 -5.34 -26.28
CA LYS A 171 -35.08 -3.99 -26.16
C LYS A 171 -34.63 -3.76 -24.73
N ILE A 172 -33.39 -3.32 -24.56
CA ILE A 172 -32.86 -2.85 -23.29
C ILE A 172 -32.65 -1.35 -23.44
N SER A 173 -33.44 -0.56 -22.73
CA SER A 173 -33.35 0.91 -22.75
C SER A 173 -32.49 1.38 -21.58
N ASN A 174 -31.65 2.40 -21.81
CA ASN A 174 -30.74 2.95 -20.81
C ASN A 174 -29.79 1.89 -20.22
N LEU A 175 -29.10 1.12 -21.05
CA LEU A 175 -28.08 0.16 -20.61
C LEU A 175 -26.88 0.91 -20.02
N PHE A 176 -26.52 0.59 -18.79
CA PHE A 176 -25.27 1.00 -18.17
C PHE A 176 -24.43 -0.22 -17.82
N VAL A 177 -23.11 -0.08 -17.97
CA VAL A 177 -22.12 -1.06 -17.50
C VAL A 177 -21.16 -0.35 -16.56
N ARG A 178 -21.07 -0.77 -15.29
CA ARG A 178 -20.21 -0.13 -14.27
C ARG A 178 -20.33 1.41 -14.25
N ASP A 179 -21.58 1.89 -14.18
CA ASP A 179 -21.98 3.31 -14.24
C ASP A 179 -21.62 4.07 -15.53
N VAL A 180 -21.11 3.39 -16.56
CA VAL A 180 -20.92 3.98 -17.89
C VAL A 180 -22.18 3.74 -18.72
N SER A 181 -22.78 4.82 -19.24
CA SER A 181 -23.93 4.70 -20.15
C SER A 181 -23.47 4.12 -21.49
N ILE A 182 -24.03 2.98 -21.85
CA ILE A 182 -23.75 2.28 -23.10
C ILE A 182 -24.78 2.68 -24.17
N GLY A 183 -26.07 2.76 -23.81
CA GLY A 183 -27.12 3.18 -24.73
C GLY A 183 -28.36 2.29 -24.72
N ASP A 184 -29.11 2.32 -25.81
CA ASP A 184 -30.24 1.42 -26.04
C ASP A 184 -29.78 0.25 -26.91
N LEU A 185 -30.01 -0.98 -26.44
CA LEU A 185 -29.70 -2.21 -27.15
C LEU A 185 -31.01 -2.85 -27.65
N SER A 186 -31.07 -3.15 -28.94
CA SER A 186 -32.12 -3.98 -29.53
C SER A 186 -31.51 -5.27 -30.06
N VAL A 187 -32.14 -6.40 -29.73
CA VAL A 187 -31.78 -7.73 -30.22
C VAL A 187 -33.01 -8.35 -30.83
N LYS A 188 -32.94 -8.65 -32.14
CA LYS A 188 -33.95 -9.39 -32.86
C LYS A 188 -33.34 -10.67 -33.41
N ALA A 189 -34.00 -11.79 -33.12
CA ALA A 189 -33.66 -13.08 -33.69
C ALA A 189 -34.90 -13.74 -34.26
N ASP A 190 -34.82 -14.20 -35.51
CA ASP A 190 -35.93 -14.82 -36.23
C ASP A 190 -35.53 -16.16 -36.84
N GLY A 191 -36.41 -17.15 -36.74
CA GLY A 191 -36.22 -18.47 -37.37
C GLY A 191 -36.76 -18.45 -38.80
N THR A 192 -35.90 -18.23 -39.79
CA THR A 192 -36.31 -18.25 -41.21
C THR A 192 -36.55 -19.66 -41.75
N THR A 193 -35.90 -20.66 -41.17
CA THR A 193 -36.13 -22.10 -41.42
C THR A 193 -36.00 -22.86 -40.10
N ALA A 194 -36.32 -24.17 -40.08
CA ALA A 194 -36.22 -24.98 -38.86
C ALA A 194 -34.81 -24.94 -38.22
N ASP A 195 -33.76 -24.80 -39.03
CA ASP A 195 -32.36 -24.93 -38.59
C ASP A 195 -31.54 -23.63 -38.75
N LYS A 196 -32.14 -22.49 -39.11
CA LYS A 196 -31.42 -21.22 -39.27
C LYS A 196 -32.13 -20.07 -38.58
N PHE A 197 -31.40 -19.39 -37.70
CA PHE A 197 -31.86 -18.25 -36.91
C PHE A 197 -31.06 -17.01 -37.29
N ASN A 198 -31.71 -16.01 -37.88
CA ASN A 198 -31.08 -14.72 -38.13
C ASN A 198 -30.92 -13.96 -36.81
N LEU A 199 -29.93 -13.08 -36.76
CA LEU A 199 -29.65 -12.20 -35.64
C LEU A 199 -29.43 -10.79 -36.17
N ASN A 200 -30.13 -9.83 -35.59
CA ASN A 200 -29.94 -8.40 -35.78
C ASN A 200 -29.78 -7.78 -34.39
N VAL A 201 -28.62 -7.19 -34.14
CA VAL A 201 -28.33 -6.43 -32.92
C VAL A 201 -28.05 -5.00 -33.31
N ASN A 202 -28.64 -4.06 -32.59
CA ASN A 202 -28.39 -2.64 -32.73
C ASN A 202 -28.11 -2.05 -31.36
N LEU A 203 -26.97 -1.39 -31.20
CA LEU A 203 -26.65 -0.55 -30.05
C LEU A 203 -26.60 0.90 -30.51
N SER A 204 -27.43 1.74 -29.92
CA SER A 204 -27.53 3.15 -30.27
C SER A 204 -27.53 4.06 -29.05
N SER A 205 -26.73 5.12 -29.08
CA SER A 205 -26.73 6.23 -28.14
C SER A 205 -26.14 7.49 -28.81
N ALA A 206 -25.95 8.55 -28.04
CA ALA A 206 -25.24 9.74 -28.53
C ALA A 206 -23.74 9.47 -28.80
N GLU A 207 -23.12 8.49 -28.13
CA GLU A 207 -21.69 8.18 -28.27
C GLU A 207 -21.41 6.82 -28.95
N ASN A 208 -22.40 5.93 -28.99
CA ASN A 208 -22.26 4.56 -29.51
C ASN A 208 -23.25 4.29 -30.65
N ASN A 209 -22.78 3.68 -31.73
CA ASN A 209 -23.55 3.21 -32.87
C ASN A 209 -22.85 1.97 -33.43
N LEU A 210 -23.44 0.81 -33.15
CA LEU A 210 -22.94 -0.50 -33.53
C LEU A 210 -24.10 -1.35 -34.03
N THR A 211 -23.90 -2.04 -35.13
CA THR A 211 -24.84 -3.05 -35.62
C THR A 211 -24.15 -4.40 -35.77
N ALA A 212 -24.84 -5.49 -35.44
CA ALA A 212 -24.36 -6.84 -35.72
C ALA A 212 -25.46 -7.64 -36.41
N ASN A 213 -25.20 -8.07 -37.64
CA ASN A 213 -26.17 -8.73 -38.51
C ASN A 213 -25.62 -10.08 -38.97
N GLY A 214 -26.40 -11.14 -38.79
CA GLY A 214 -25.90 -12.48 -39.06
C GLY A 214 -26.94 -13.58 -38.89
N TYR A 215 -26.45 -14.79 -38.71
CA TYR A 215 -27.27 -15.95 -38.41
C TYR A 215 -26.48 -17.04 -37.68
N PHE A 216 -27.21 -17.93 -37.04
CA PHE A 216 -26.72 -19.17 -36.43
C PHE A 216 -27.44 -20.38 -37.04
N VAL A 217 -26.72 -21.47 -37.19
CA VAL A 217 -27.25 -22.76 -37.67
C VAL A 217 -26.86 -23.84 -36.66
N PRO A 218 -27.81 -24.32 -35.83
CA PRO A 218 -27.60 -25.49 -34.99
C PRO A 218 -27.41 -26.74 -35.87
N THR A 219 -26.36 -27.52 -35.63
CA THR A 219 -26.06 -28.76 -36.36
C THR A 219 -25.58 -29.83 -35.39
N GLY A 220 -26.47 -30.75 -35.02
CA GLY A 220 -26.14 -31.84 -34.08
C GLY A 220 -25.95 -31.34 -32.65
N LYS A 221 -24.70 -31.30 -32.17
CA LYS A 221 -24.34 -30.75 -30.83
C LYS A 221 -23.56 -29.43 -30.90
N GLU A 222 -23.34 -28.91 -32.11
CA GLU A 222 -22.58 -27.68 -32.31
C GLU A 222 -23.45 -26.65 -33.04
N THR A 223 -23.16 -25.37 -32.84
CA THR A 223 -23.82 -24.27 -33.53
C THR A 223 -22.79 -23.56 -34.39
N SER A 224 -23.05 -23.42 -35.68
CA SER A 224 -22.24 -22.56 -36.55
C SER A 224 -22.85 -21.17 -36.64
N MET A 225 -22.03 -20.15 -36.89
CA MET A 225 -22.46 -18.77 -36.96
C MET A 225 -21.74 -17.99 -38.04
N LYS A 226 -22.41 -16.95 -38.54
CA LYS A 226 -21.82 -15.92 -39.39
C LYS A 226 -22.44 -14.58 -39.03
N ILE A 227 -21.66 -13.68 -38.43
CA ILE A 227 -22.11 -12.39 -37.90
C ILE A 227 -21.19 -11.30 -38.44
N ASN A 228 -21.75 -10.33 -39.15
CA ASN A 228 -21.05 -9.12 -39.55
C ASN A 228 -21.32 -8.05 -38.50
N VAL A 229 -20.27 -7.50 -37.92
CA VAL A 229 -20.34 -6.39 -36.98
C VAL A 229 -19.81 -5.14 -37.68
N ASP A 230 -20.60 -4.08 -37.65
CA ASP A 230 -20.30 -2.75 -38.15
C ASP A 230 -20.33 -1.75 -36.99
N ILE A 231 -19.16 -1.20 -36.66
CA ILE A 231 -18.98 -0.19 -35.63
C ILE A 231 -18.81 1.16 -36.32
N GLN A 232 -19.89 1.93 -36.35
CA GLN A 232 -19.87 3.30 -36.88
C GLN A 232 -19.25 4.27 -35.88
N SER A 233 -19.50 4.06 -34.59
CA SER A 233 -18.83 4.76 -33.49
C SER A 233 -18.97 3.94 -32.22
N LEU A 234 -17.88 3.70 -31.50
CA LEU A 234 -17.91 3.14 -30.15
C LEU A 234 -17.02 3.99 -29.24
N SER A 235 -17.63 4.60 -28.23
CA SER A 235 -16.92 5.40 -27.25
C SER A 235 -15.90 4.56 -26.50
N MET A 236 -14.69 5.07 -26.32
CA MET A 236 -13.68 4.40 -25.49
C MET A 236 -14.08 4.31 -24.02
N LYS A 237 -15.05 5.13 -23.56
CA LYS A 237 -15.68 4.94 -22.25
C LYS A 237 -16.38 3.58 -22.15
N THR A 238 -17.05 3.15 -23.23
CA THR A 238 -17.64 1.82 -23.32
C THR A 238 -16.57 0.74 -23.18
N VAL A 239 -15.45 0.86 -23.90
CA VAL A 239 -14.33 -0.07 -23.80
C VAL A 239 -13.74 -0.09 -22.38
N GLN A 240 -13.63 1.06 -21.73
CA GLN A 240 -13.17 1.18 -20.34
C GLN A 240 -14.04 0.36 -19.37
N ALA A 241 -15.36 0.40 -19.54
CA ALA A 241 -16.31 -0.34 -18.68
C ALA A 241 -16.06 -1.86 -18.70
N PHE A 242 -15.54 -2.40 -19.81
CA PHE A 242 -15.19 -3.80 -19.96
C PHE A 242 -13.71 -4.12 -19.64
N SER A 243 -12.89 -3.11 -19.32
CA SER A 243 -11.46 -3.28 -19.08
C SER A 243 -11.10 -3.73 -17.65
N MET A 244 -12.09 -3.88 -16.76
CA MET A 244 -11.88 -4.26 -15.35
C MET A 244 -10.83 -3.36 -14.65
N GLU A 245 -10.96 -2.04 -14.81
CA GLU A 245 -10.08 -1.02 -14.23
C GLU A 245 -8.60 -1.06 -14.69
N THR A 246 -8.25 -1.91 -15.66
CA THR A 246 -6.90 -1.91 -16.25
C THR A 246 -6.63 -0.66 -17.08
N ILE A 247 -7.70 -0.07 -17.63
CA ILE A 247 -7.68 1.21 -18.35
C ILE A 247 -8.60 2.18 -17.62
N THR A 248 -8.15 3.42 -17.47
CA THR A 248 -8.93 4.54 -16.93
C THR A 248 -8.84 5.77 -17.83
N LYS A 249 -9.75 6.73 -17.62
CA LYS A 249 -9.82 8.01 -18.35
C LYS A 249 -9.83 7.83 -19.88
N ALA A 250 -10.54 6.81 -20.35
CA ALA A 250 -10.58 6.47 -21.76
C ALA A 250 -11.52 7.42 -22.53
N THR A 251 -11.03 8.05 -23.59
CA THR A 251 -11.79 8.96 -24.46
C THR A 251 -11.43 8.73 -25.92
N GLY A 252 -12.20 9.33 -26.83
CA GLY A 252 -12.11 9.07 -28.27
C GLY A 252 -13.00 7.92 -28.71
N ASN A 253 -12.95 7.59 -30.00
CA ASN A 253 -13.88 6.66 -30.63
C ASN A 253 -13.15 5.55 -31.38
N LEU A 254 -13.76 4.37 -31.36
CA LEU A 254 -13.39 3.21 -32.15
C LEU A 254 -14.41 3.05 -33.29
N THR A 255 -13.93 2.81 -34.50
CA THR A 255 -14.74 2.42 -35.65
C THR A 255 -14.19 1.13 -36.25
N GLY A 256 -14.97 0.44 -37.06
CA GLY A 256 -14.45 -0.75 -37.74
C GLY A 256 -15.50 -1.77 -38.09
N ASN A 257 -15.07 -2.74 -38.88
CA ASN A 257 -15.94 -3.79 -39.39
C ASN A 257 -15.23 -5.12 -39.21
N PHE A 258 -15.92 -6.10 -38.64
CA PHE A 258 -15.39 -7.44 -38.52
C PHE A 258 -16.47 -8.51 -38.70
N LEU A 259 -16.01 -9.64 -39.22
CA LEU A 259 -16.79 -10.84 -39.46
C LEU A 259 -16.41 -11.87 -38.40
N ILE A 260 -17.42 -12.40 -37.73
CA ILE A 260 -17.32 -13.57 -36.87
C ILE A 260 -17.92 -14.75 -37.63
N GLU A 261 -17.15 -15.79 -37.92
CA GLU A 261 -17.65 -16.98 -38.61
C GLU A 261 -17.11 -18.29 -38.03
N GLY A 262 -17.79 -19.41 -38.29
CA GLY A 262 -17.36 -20.75 -37.88
C GLY A 262 -18.20 -21.32 -36.74
N LYS A 263 -17.63 -22.22 -35.94
CA LYS A 263 -18.34 -22.88 -34.84
C LYS A 263 -18.40 -21.95 -33.62
N SER A 264 -19.48 -21.98 -32.85
CA SER A 264 -19.62 -21.20 -31.60
C SER A 264 -18.53 -21.53 -30.57
N THR A 265 -18.00 -22.76 -30.62
CA THR A 265 -16.88 -23.23 -29.79
C THR A 265 -15.51 -22.80 -30.33
N LYS A 266 -15.43 -22.44 -31.62
CA LYS A 266 -14.19 -22.04 -32.33
C LYS A 266 -14.47 -20.91 -33.34
N PRO A 267 -14.86 -19.71 -32.87
CA PRO A 267 -15.09 -18.58 -33.75
C PRO A 267 -13.80 -18.12 -34.43
N LEU A 268 -13.90 -17.77 -35.71
CA LEU A 268 -12.90 -17.03 -36.45
C LEU A 268 -13.34 -15.57 -36.53
N VAL A 269 -12.46 -14.64 -36.17
CA VAL A 269 -12.75 -13.21 -36.24
C VAL A 269 -11.79 -12.55 -37.23
N THR A 270 -12.32 -11.86 -38.23
CA THR A 270 -11.52 -11.16 -39.25
C THR A 270 -12.08 -9.78 -39.50
N GLY A 271 -11.22 -8.76 -39.59
CA GLY A 271 -11.69 -7.40 -39.79
C GLY A 271 -10.63 -6.35 -39.47
N LYS A 272 -11.07 -5.10 -39.34
CA LYS A 272 -10.22 -3.97 -38.98
C LYS A 272 -10.92 -3.10 -37.95
N LEU A 273 -10.16 -2.66 -36.96
CA LEU A 273 -10.58 -1.69 -35.96
C LEU A 273 -9.68 -0.45 -36.11
N LEU A 274 -10.30 0.72 -36.13
CA LEU A 274 -9.66 2.01 -36.32
C LEU A 274 -9.92 2.88 -35.08
N PHE A 275 -8.83 3.28 -34.43
CA PHE A 275 -8.84 4.14 -33.25
C PHE A 275 -8.65 5.59 -33.70
N GLU A 276 -9.65 6.44 -33.44
CA GLU A 276 -9.67 7.85 -33.83
C GLU A 276 -9.53 8.75 -32.60
N ASN A 277 -8.38 9.42 -32.48
CA ASN A 277 -8.05 10.31 -31.35
C ASN A 277 -8.39 9.70 -29.99
N VAL A 278 -7.94 8.46 -29.78
CA VAL A 278 -8.18 7.72 -28.54
C VAL A 278 -7.16 8.10 -27.49
N PHE A 279 -7.62 8.37 -26.28
CA PHE A 279 -6.76 8.53 -25.11
C PHE A 279 -7.10 7.44 -24.10
N ILE A 280 -6.09 6.79 -23.53
CA ILE A 280 -6.25 5.77 -22.49
C ILE A 280 -5.18 5.97 -21.43
N THR A 281 -5.51 5.72 -20.16
CA THR A 281 -4.51 5.70 -19.08
C THR A 281 -4.43 4.30 -18.49
N PRO A 282 -3.41 3.49 -18.84
CA PRO A 282 -3.19 2.22 -18.18
C PRO A 282 -2.92 2.45 -16.70
N THR A 283 -3.70 1.83 -15.82
CA THR A 283 -3.69 2.10 -14.37
C THR A 283 -2.31 1.85 -13.75
N VAL A 284 -1.62 0.79 -14.18
CA VAL A 284 -0.28 0.43 -13.70
C VAL A 284 0.80 1.46 -14.09
N LEU A 285 0.63 2.14 -15.22
CA LEU A 285 1.60 3.13 -15.70
C LEU A 285 1.29 4.55 -15.25
N ASN A 286 0.00 4.81 -14.97
CA ASN A 286 -0.56 6.13 -14.66
C ASN A 286 -0.08 7.23 -15.63
N ASN A 287 0.09 6.86 -16.90
CA ASN A 287 0.51 7.75 -17.96
C ASN A 287 -0.56 7.77 -19.06
N PRO A 288 -1.16 8.93 -19.38
CA PRO A 288 -2.06 9.05 -20.52
C PRO A 288 -1.33 8.73 -21.83
N LEU A 289 -1.88 7.79 -22.58
CA LEU A 289 -1.42 7.36 -23.90
C LEU A 289 -2.43 7.80 -24.94
N GLN A 290 -1.95 8.27 -26.09
CA GLN A 290 -2.77 8.70 -27.21
C GLN A 290 -2.52 7.84 -28.45
N LEU A 291 -3.60 7.40 -29.09
CA LEU A 291 -3.64 6.78 -30.41
C LEU A 291 -4.32 7.77 -31.35
N LYS A 292 -3.56 8.38 -32.27
CA LYS A 292 -4.11 9.44 -33.15
C LYS A 292 -5.04 8.87 -34.21
N HIS A 293 -4.55 7.91 -34.98
CA HIS A 293 -5.27 7.28 -36.08
C HIS A 293 -4.64 5.91 -36.35
N GLU A 294 -4.92 4.96 -35.46
CA GLU A 294 -4.23 3.66 -35.48
C GLU A 294 -5.17 2.54 -35.92
N THR A 295 -4.67 1.62 -36.73
CA THR A 295 -5.46 0.47 -37.20
C THR A 295 -4.95 -0.83 -36.58
N LEU A 296 -5.85 -1.59 -35.97
CA LEU A 296 -5.64 -2.96 -35.55
C LEU A 296 -6.29 -3.91 -36.54
N GLU A 297 -5.50 -4.80 -37.14
CA GLU A 297 -5.99 -5.79 -38.09
C GLU A 297 -6.27 -7.12 -37.39
N LEU A 298 -7.48 -7.64 -37.56
CA LEU A 298 -7.92 -8.95 -37.04
C LEU A 298 -7.89 -9.96 -38.19
N LYS A 299 -7.20 -11.09 -37.99
CA LYS A 299 -7.15 -12.23 -38.92
C LYS A 299 -7.54 -13.51 -38.18
N LYS A 300 -7.72 -14.58 -38.96
CA LYS A 300 -8.21 -15.89 -38.47
C LYS A 300 -7.36 -16.47 -37.34
N ASP A 301 -6.08 -16.15 -37.32
CA ASP A 301 -5.09 -16.68 -36.39
C ASP A 301 -4.65 -15.67 -35.33
N GLY A 302 -5.15 -14.43 -35.32
CA GLY A 302 -4.72 -13.42 -34.34
C GLY A 302 -4.94 -11.97 -34.77
N PHE A 303 -4.32 -11.05 -34.02
CA PHE A 303 -4.29 -9.63 -34.36
C PHE A 303 -2.89 -9.15 -34.71
N TYR A 304 -2.84 -8.15 -35.59
CA TYR A 304 -1.62 -7.65 -36.22
C TYR A 304 -1.51 -6.14 -36.01
N LEU A 305 -0.33 -5.73 -35.58
CA LEU A 305 0.07 -4.35 -35.33
C LEU A 305 1.13 -4.01 -36.37
N ASN A 306 0.83 -3.07 -37.27
CA ASN A 306 1.77 -2.63 -38.28
C ASN A 306 2.11 -1.16 -38.04
N SER A 307 3.33 -0.90 -37.57
CA SER A 307 3.81 0.43 -37.16
C SER A 307 2.80 1.16 -36.25
N PHE A 308 2.18 0.41 -35.34
CA PHE A 308 1.14 0.92 -34.45
C PHE A 308 1.75 1.93 -33.48
N THR A 309 1.32 3.17 -33.58
CA THR A 309 1.97 4.29 -32.91
C THR A 309 1.19 4.74 -31.67
N ILE A 310 1.89 4.81 -30.55
CA ILE A 310 1.37 5.29 -29.27
C ILE A 310 2.17 6.53 -28.85
N LEU A 311 1.46 7.58 -28.43
CA LEU A 311 2.08 8.79 -27.91
C LEU A 311 1.92 8.87 -26.40
N ASP A 312 2.98 9.25 -25.69
CA ASP A 312 2.87 9.57 -24.26
C ASP A 312 2.26 10.96 -24.02
N ALA A 313 2.09 11.33 -22.75
CA ALA A 313 1.61 12.66 -22.34
C ALA A 313 2.47 13.84 -22.86
N ASN A 314 3.73 13.59 -23.24
CA ASN A 314 4.66 14.59 -23.78
C ASN A 314 4.77 14.52 -25.31
N GLN A 315 3.92 13.74 -25.98
CA GLN A 315 3.93 13.50 -27.43
C GLN A 315 5.18 12.76 -27.96
N ASN A 316 5.91 12.05 -27.09
CA ASN A 316 6.96 11.12 -27.53
C ASN A 316 6.36 9.84 -28.06
N VAL A 317 7.05 9.21 -29.00
CA VAL A 317 6.52 8.13 -29.83
C VAL A 317 7.02 6.76 -29.35
N ALA A 318 6.10 5.82 -29.21
CA ALA A 318 6.36 4.39 -29.14
C ALA A 318 5.75 3.71 -30.37
N VAL A 319 6.55 2.93 -31.09
CA VAL A 319 6.10 2.19 -32.28
C VAL A 319 6.09 0.70 -31.96
N ILE A 320 4.95 0.06 -32.17
CA ILE A 320 4.74 -1.36 -31.93
C ILE A 320 4.51 -2.07 -33.26
N ASN A 321 5.31 -3.10 -33.52
CA ASN A 321 5.20 -3.95 -34.71
C ASN A 321 5.06 -5.41 -34.30
N GLY A 322 4.20 -6.15 -34.98
CA GLY A 322 4.16 -7.61 -34.84
C GLY A 322 2.75 -8.18 -34.79
N SER A 323 2.63 -9.32 -34.13
CA SER A 323 1.38 -10.06 -34.06
C SER A 323 1.20 -10.76 -32.73
N VAL A 324 -0.06 -10.92 -32.35
CA VAL A 324 -0.47 -11.82 -31.29
C VAL A 324 -1.39 -12.84 -31.91
N GLN A 325 -0.84 -14.03 -32.12
CA GLN A 325 -1.59 -15.16 -32.60
C GLN A 325 -2.36 -15.80 -31.45
N MET A 326 -3.55 -16.32 -31.72
CA MET A 326 -4.39 -16.96 -30.72
C MET A 326 -5.21 -18.08 -31.36
N GLU A 327 -5.45 -19.13 -30.59
CA GLU A 327 -6.38 -20.19 -30.97
C GLU A 327 -7.61 -20.11 -30.08
N GLN A 328 -8.78 -19.79 -30.65
CA GLN A 328 -10.06 -19.75 -29.91
C GLN A 328 -10.05 -18.79 -28.71
N PHE A 329 -9.41 -17.62 -28.85
CA PHE A 329 -9.17 -16.67 -27.73
C PHE A 329 -8.40 -17.28 -26.54
N LYS A 330 -7.66 -18.36 -26.80
CA LYS A 330 -6.76 -19.07 -25.88
C LYS A 330 -5.39 -19.19 -26.54
N ASN A 331 -4.40 -19.66 -25.77
CA ASN A 331 -3.07 -20.00 -26.27
C ASN A 331 -2.41 -18.86 -27.07
N PHE A 332 -2.35 -17.67 -26.47
CA PHE A 332 -1.75 -16.50 -27.10
C PHE A 332 -0.24 -16.71 -27.34
N MET A 333 0.18 -16.52 -28.59
CA MET A 333 1.55 -16.54 -29.05
C MET A 333 1.94 -15.14 -29.51
N LEU A 334 2.90 -14.56 -28.80
CA LEU A 334 3.41 -13.21 -28.98
C LEU A 334 4.56 -13.24 -29.99
N ALA A 335 4.59 -12.24 -30.86
CA ALA A 335 5.73 -11.86 -31.68
C ALA A 335 5.67 -10.34 -31.86
N ILE A 336 6.07 -9.60 -30.81
CA ILE A 336 5.90 -8.15 -30.70
C ILE A 336 7.27 -7.50 -30.59
N ASN A 337 7.46 -6.41 -31.33
CA ASN A 337 8.60 -5.52 -31.25
C ASN A 337 8.11 -4.15 -30.81
N VAL A 338 8.76 -3.56 -29.81
CA VAL A 338 8.46 -2.22 -29.30
C VAL A 338 9.73 -1.38 -29.41
N ASP A 339 9.66 -0.25 -30.10
CA ASP A 339 10.75 0.73 -30.19
C ASP A 339 10.25 2.08 -29.68
N THR A 340 10.98 2.67 -28.73
CA THR A 340 10.62 3.94 -28.12
C THR A 340 11.84 4.84 -27.94
N LYS A 341 11.62 6.15 -28.02
CA LYS A 341 12.65 7.16 -27.75
C LYS A 341 12.09 8.27 -26.88
N ASP A 342 12.81 8.60 -25.81
CA ASP A 342 12.44 9.62 -24.83
C ASP A 342 11.02 9.43 -24.25
N PHE A 343 10.53 8.20 -24.21
CA PHE A 343 9.14 7.88 -23.88
C PHE A 343 8.94 7.86 -22.36
N LEU A 344 7.96 8.61 -21.86
CA LEU A 344 7.50 8.54 -20.49
C LEU A 344 6.77 7.21 -20.29
N LEU A 345 7.44 6.22 -19.72
CA LEU A 345 6.84 4.91 -19.47
C LEU A 345 5.89 4.95 -18.25
N LEU A 346 6.35 5.59 -17.18
CA LEU A 346 5.73 5.54 -15.86
C LEU A 346 5.69 6.95 -15.25
N ASN A 347 4.56 7.32 -14.66
CA ASN A 347 4.39 8.54 -13.87
C ASN A 347 3.46 8.30 -12.67
N THR A 348 3.92 7.50 -11.72
CA THR A 348 3.14 7.05 -10.56
C THR A 348 3.62 7.69 -9.27
N THR A 349 2.75 7.71 -8.27
CA THR A 349 3.04 8.10 -6.88
C THR A 349 3.01 6.88 -5.97
N ALA A 350 3.47 7.03 -4.73
CA ALA A 350 3.41 5.95 -3.73
C ALA A 350 1.98 5.48 -3.41
N LYS A 351 0.95 6.30 -3.71
CA LYS A 351 -0.46 5.90 -3.59
C LYS A 351 -0.88 4.95 -4.71
N ASP A 352 -0.34 5.14 -5.91
CA ASP A 352 -0.67 4.33 -7.08
C ASP A 352 0.05 2.98 -7.02
N ASN A 353 1.31 2.98 -6.60
CA ASN A 353 2.10 1.77 -6.37
C ASN A 353 3.15 2.00 -5.28
N LYS A 354 3.03 1.29 -4.16
CA LYS A 354 3.93 1.46 -3.00
C LYS A 354 5.36 0.99 -3.31
N GLU A 355 5.51 -0.08 -4.09
CA GLU A 355 6.79 -0.75 -4.34
C GLU A 355 7.58 -0.08 -5.48
N LEU A 356 6.88 0.38 -6.52
CA LEU A 356 7.48 0.91 -7.74
C LEU A 356 6.76 2.21 -8.14
N HIS A 357 7.31 3.37 -7.75
CA HIS A 357 6.73 4.66 -8.15
C HIS A 357 7.72 5.73 -8.57
N GLY A 358 7.24 6.70 -9.34
CA GLY A 358 7.99 7.87 -9.77
C GLY A 358 7.83 8.12 -11.27
N LYS A 359 8.80 8.85 -11.82
CA LYS A 359 8.85 9.23 -13.23
C LYS A 359 9.95 8.47 -13.95
N MET A 360 9.60 7.68 -14.97
CA MET A 360 10.57 6.95 -15.80
C MET A 360 10.46 7.38 -17.26
N ILE A 361 11.55 7.93 -17.80
CA ILE A 361 11.69 8.28 -19.21
C ILE A 361 12.71 7.31 -19.81
N ILE A 362 12.36 6.63 -20.90
CA ILE A 362 13.20 5.57 -21.47
C ILE A 362 13.37 5.66 -22.99
N ASP A 363 14.53 5.22 -23.46
CA ASP A 363 14.67 4.67 -24.80
C ASP A 363 14.59 3.15 -24.69
N SER A 364 13.86 2.48 -25.58
CA SER A 364 13.73 1.03 -25.52
C SER A 364 13.68 0.37 -26.89
N LYS A 365 14.22 -0.86 -26.96
CA LYS A 365 14.02 -1.82 -28.03
C LYS A 365 13.72 -3.16 -27.40
N ILE A 366 12.48 -3.61 -27.50
CA ILE A 366 11.99 -4.81 -26.82
C ILE A 366 11.41 -5.77 -27.86
N ASP A 367 11.93 -6.98 -27.91
CA ASP A 367 11.41 -8.10 -28.70
C ASP A 367 10.80 -9.12 -27.74
N ILE A 368 9.52 -9.42 -27.94
CA ILE A 368 8.73 -10.35 -27.11
C ILE A 368 8.25 -11.47 -28.02
N LYS A 369 8.64 -12.70 -27.70
CA LYS A 369 8.26 -13.92 -28.41
C LYS A 369 7.66 -14.96 -27.46
N GLY A 370 7.07 -16.01 -28.02
CA GLY A 370 6.60 -17.17 -27.24
C GLY A 370 5.18 -17.01 -26.72
N THR A 371 4.79 -17.76 -25.69
CA THR A 371 3.40 -17.74 -25.18
C THR A 371 3.27 -16.81 -23.99
N LEU A 372 2.04 -16.39 -23.64
CA LEU A 372 1.83 -15.63 -22.39
C LEU A 372 2.33 -16.36 -21.12
N LYS A 373 2.39 -17.70 -21.15
CA LYS A 373 2.91 -18.50 -20.03
C LYS A 373 4.43 -18.64 -20.04
N LEU A 374 5.02 -18.61 -21.22
CA LEU A 374 6.45 -18.78 -21.45
C LEU A 374 6.96 -17.73 -22.45
N PRO A 375 6.95 -16.44 -22.08
CA PRO A 375 7.45 -15.40 -22.96
C PRO A 375 8.98 -15.38 -22.95
N VAL A 376 9.54 -15.13 -24.12
CA VAL A 376 10.97 -14.87 -24.35
C VAL A 376 11.11 -13.40 -24.67
N ILE A 377 11.79 -12.65 -23.80
CA ILE A 377 11.89 -11.19 -23.87
C ILE A 377 13.36 -10.81 -24.04
N ASN A 378 13.68 -10.16 -25.16
CA ASN A 378 14.98 -9.54 -25.38
C ASN A 378 14.81 -8.03 -25.34
N ALA A 379 15.40 -7.35 -24.37
CA ALA A 379 15.20 -5.92 -24.16
C ALA A 379 16.53 -5.15 -24.13
N LYS A 380 16.58 -4.02 -24.82
CA LYS A 380 17.58 -2.98 -24.58
C LYS A 380 16.85 -1.75 -24.04
N LEU A 381 17.17 -1.35 -22.82
CA LEU A 381 16.52 -0.26 -22.09
C LEU A 381 17.57 0.78 -21.71
N LYS A 382 17.24 2.06 -21.89
CA LYS A 382 18.06 3.17 -21.41
C LYS A 382 17.20 4.12 -20.59
N LEU A 383 17.47 4.24 -19.30
CA LEU A 383 16.83 5.21 -18.42
C LEU A 383 17.43 6.60 -18.68
N LYS A 384 16.61 7.56 -19.09
CA LYS A 384 17.04 8.89 -19.54
C LYS A 384 17.08 9.92 -18.42
N LYS A 385 17.81 11.00 -18.67
CA LYS A 385 17.81 12.20 -17.82
C LYS A 385 16.39 12.69 -17.52
N GLY A 386 16.18 13.21 -16.32
CA GLY A 386 14.84 13.63 -15.86
C GLY A 386 13.97 12.49 -15.32
N SER A 387 14.46 11.24 -15.37
CA SER A 387 13.87 10.13 -14.61
C SER A 387 14.20 10.30 -13.12
N ASN A 388 13.19 10.09 -12.28
CA ASN A 388 13.28 10.06 -10.83
C ASN A 388 12.34 8.98 -10.34
N PHE A 389 12.92 7.84 -10.01
CA PHE A 389 12.16 6.63 -9.72
C PHE A 389 12.56 6.07 -8.35
N THR A 390 11.56 5.57 -7.63
CA THR A 390 11.67 5.02 -6.30
C THR A 390 11.30 3.54 -6.30
N PHE A 391 12.23 2.72 -5.84
CA PHE A 391 11.98 1.33 -5.48
C PHE A 391 11.91 1.19 -3.96
N ALA A 392 10.83 0.59 -3.45
CA ALA A 392 10.71 0.23 -2.05
C ALA A 392 10.74 -1.29 -1.90
N VAL A 393 11.64 -1.80 -1.06
CA VAL A 393 11.75 -3.24 -0.80
C VAL A 393 10.46 -3.71 -0.10
N PRO A 394 9.77 -4.76 -0.61
CA PRO A 394 8.53 -5.24 -0.01
C PRO A 394 8.74 -5.73 1.44
N GLU A 395 7.88 -5.30 2.38
CA GLU A 395 7.98 -5.60 3.83
C GLU A 395 8.12 -7.11 4.13
N LYS A 396 7.52 -7.97 3.30
CA LYS A 396 7.53 -9.43 3.48
C LYS A 396 8.90 -10.09 3.28
N ARG A 397 9.92 -9.36 2.81
CA ARG A 397 11.27 -9.91 2.57
C ARG A 397 12.31 -9.56 3.66
N LEU A 398 11.93 -8.84 4.71
CA LEU A 398 12.87 -8.36 5.75
C LEU A 398 12.74 -9.09 7.10
N THR A 399 11.99 -10.19 7.20
CA THR A 399 11.68 -10.83 8.49
C THR A 399 12.67 -11.93 8.90
N THR A 400 13.97 -11.81 8.62
CA THR A 400 14.94 -12.84 9.08
C THR A 400 16.18 -12.35 9.80
N ASP A 401 16.56 -11.08 9.74
CA ASP A 401 17.78 -10.61 10.43
C ASP A 401 17.59 -9.28 11.17
N LYS A 402 16.52 -9.16 11.96
CA LYS A 402 16.57 -8.25 13.13
C LYS A 402 17.18 -9.07 14.26
N GLY A 403 18.48 -8.90 14.48
CA GLY A 403 19.27 -9.62 15.48
C GLY A 403 18.80 -9.37 16.91
N GLU A 404 17.67 -9.98 17.29
CA GLU A 404 17.21 -10.08 18.67
C GLU A 404 17.52 -11.50 19.19
N GLY A 405 18.57 -11.55 20.02
CA GLY A 405 18.96 -12.62 20.96
C GLY A 405 18.41 -14.03 20.74
N VAL A 406 19.17 -14.88 20.04
CA VAL A 406 18.99 -16.33 20.11
C VAL A 406 19.73 -16.84 21.36
N ILE A 407 18.98 -17.12 22.44
CA ILE A 407 19.42 -18.08 23.45
C ILE A 407 19.24 -19.46 22.83
N GLU A 408 20.35 -20.08 22.44
CA GLU A 408 20.37 -21.45 21.91
C GLU A 408 20.26 -22.46 23.07
N PHE A 409 19.11 -23.11 23.21
CA PHE A 409 18.99 -24.30 24.04
C PHE A 409 19.59 -25.49 23.29
N ASN A 410 20.80 -25.88 23.69
CA ASN A 410 21.51 -27.04 23.16
C ASN A 410 20.72 -28.34 23.42
N SER A 411 19.99 -28.82 22.42
CA SER A 411 19.50 -30.20 22.38
C SER A 411 20.46 -31.02 21.52
N SER A 412 21.13 -31.97 22.18
CA SER A 412 22.17 -32.81 21.61
C SER A 412 21.59 -33.93 20.76
N LEU A 413 21.46 -33.68 19.45
CA LEU A 413 21.35 -34.74 18.45
C LEU A 413 22.29 -34.40 17.28
N LYS A 414 23.49 -34.98 17.34
CA LYS A 414 24.46 -34.97 16.24
C LYS A 414 23.89 -35.74 15.04
N LEU A 415 23.47 -35.01 14.01
CA LEU A 415 23.32 -35.53 12.66
C LEU A 415 24.33 -34.81 11.75
N ASN A 416 25.07 -35.60 10.98
CA ASN A 416 26.19 -35.21 10.13
C ASN A 416 25.87 -33.99 9.22
N PRO A 417 26.68 -32.90 9.25
CA PRO A 417 26.41 -31.68 8.49
C PRO A 417 26.91 -31.71 7.02
N ILE A 418 27.33 -32.86 6.48
CA ILE A 418 27.97 -32.91 5.15
C ILE A 418 26.97 -33.14 3.99
N LEU A 419 25.67 -33.37 4.25
CA LEU A 419 24.69 -33.71 3.20
C LEU A 419 23.51 -32.73 3.04
N TYR A 420 23.52 -31.59 3.72
CA TYR A 420 22.47 -30.58 3.56
C TYR A 420 23.03 -29.17 3.41
N THR A 421 23.88 -28.95 2.41
CA THR A 421 23.90 -27.64 1.75
C THR A 421 22.74 -27.64 0.77
N LYS A 422 21.52 -27.40 1.27
CA LYS A 422 20.45 -26.95 0.39
C LYS A 422 20.85 -25.54 0.00
N LYS A 423 21.61 -25.43 -1.09
CA LYS A 423 21.82 -24.16 -1.78
C LYS A 423 20.40 -23.70 -2.10
N GLU A 424 19.87 -22.76 -1.32
CA GLU A 424 18.63 -22.08 -1.67
C GLU A 424 18.92 -21.37 -2.98
N ILE A 425 18.62 -22.07 -4.08
CA ILE A 425 18.49 -21.44 -5.38
C ILE A 425 17.29 -20.54 -5.16
N GLN A 426 17.55 -19.24 -4.99
CA GLN A 426 16.52 -18.23 -4.91
C GLN A 426 15.77 -18.23 -6.24
N GLN A 427 14.73 -19.04 -6.32
CA GLN A 427 13.77 -18.97 -7.40
C GLN A 427 12.91 -17.75 -7.11
N SER A 428 12.89 -16.80 -8.04
CA SER A 428 11.80 -15.81 -8.03
C SER A 428 10.47 -16.56 -8.07
N GLY A 429 9.41 -16.02 -7.46
CA GLY A 429 8.04 -16.54 -7.65
C GLY A 429 7.55 -16.41 -9.10
N LEU A 430 8.40 -15.95 -10.02
CA LEU A 430 8.16 -15.74 -11.44
C LEU A 430 8.87 -16.85 -12.24
N THR A 431 8.29 -18.04 -12.24
CA THR A 431 8.76 -19.14 -13.10
C THR A 431 8.11 -19.08 -14.48
N GLY A 432 8.83 -19.51 -15.52
CA GLY A 432 8.33 -19.60 -16.89
C GLY A 432 8.75 -18.45 -17.82
N PHE A 433 9.35 -17.39 -17.30
CA PHE A 433 9.84 -16.27 -18.12
C PHE A 433 11.28 -16.53 -18.56
N ASP A 434 11.63 -16.10 -19.78
CA ASP A 434 12.99 -16.12 -20.30
C ASP A 434 13.32 -14.68 -20.73
N ILE A 435 14.09 -13.97 -19.90
CA ILE A 435 14.36 -12.55 -20.07
C ILE A 435 15.85 -12.35 -20.24
N SER A 436 16.26 -11.65 -21.29
CA SER A 436 17.62 -11.15 -21.47
C SER A 436 17.54 -9.66 -21.74
N SER A 437 18.18 -8.86 -20.90
CA SER A 437 18.05 -7.41 -20.95
C SER A 437 19.35 -6.68 -20.72
N ILE A 438 19.60 -5.65 -21.52
CA ILE A 438 20.67 -4.69 -21.33
C ILE A 438 20.04 -3.39 -20.83
N ILE A 439 20.41 -2.98 -19.63
CA ILE A 439 19.90 -1.80 -18.94
C ILE A 439 21.03 -0.78 -18.82
N GLU A 440 20.85 0.35 -19.49
CA GLU A 440 21.72 1.52 -19.38
C GLU A 440 21.04 2.59 -18.51
N ILE A 441 21.77 3.23 -17.60
CA ILE A 441 21.27 4.34 -16.78
C ILE A 441 22.07 5.60 -17.10
N ASP A 442 21.38 6.67 -17.48
CA ASP A 442 21.99 7.99 -17.69
C ASP A 442 22.50 8.58 -16.37
N LYS A 443 23.69 9.21 -16.40
CA LYS A 443 24.34 9.83 -15.23
C LYS A 443 23.48 10.86 -14.49
N GLN A 444 22.47 11.45 -15.14
CA GLN A 444 21.56 12.42 -14.53
C GLN A 444 20.24 11.80 -14.03
N ALA A 445 20.01 10.50 -14.25
CA ALA A 445 18.84 9.81 -13.71
C ALA A 445 18.98 9.62 -12.20
N THR A 446 17.88 9.83 -11.47
CA THR A 446 17.84 9.67 -10.01
C THR A 446 17.12 8.39 -9.65
N ILE A 447 17.76 7.56 -8.83
CA ILE A 447 17.17 6.35 -8.28
C ILE A 447 17.13 6.50 -6.76
N ARG A 448 15.95 6.30 -6.19
CA ARG A 448 15.73 6.23 -4.75
C ARG A 448 15.39 4.80 -4.35
N LEU A 449 16.11 4.28 -3.38
CA LEU A 449 15.89 2.96 -2.80
C LEU A 449 15.51 3.13 -1.34
N PHE A 450 14.31 2.66 -0.98
CA PHE A 450 13.91 2.49 0.42
C PHE A 450 14.25 1.07 0.85
N LEU A 451 15.18 0.95 1.80
CA LEU A 451 15.74 -0.33 2.24
C LEU A 451 14.82 -1.04 3.24
N ASP A 452 14.20 -0.29 4.14
CA ASP A 452 13.22 -0.77 5.10
C ASP A 452 12.05 0.23 5.12
N PRO A 453 10.81 -0.15 4.80
CA PRO A 453 9.65 0.75 4.86
C PRO A 453 9.30 1.21 6.29
N SER A 454 9.76 0.48 7.32
CA SER A 454 9.55 0.79 8.72
C SER A 454 10.58 1.81 9.26
N THR A 455 11.77 1.89 8.66
CA THR A 455 12.73 2.95 8.92
C THR A 455 12.63 4.02 7.82
N THR A 456 12.92 5.29 8.10
CA THR A 456 12.95 6.30 7.03
C THR A 456 14.25 6.25 6.21
N ASP A 457 14.94 5.10 6.22
CA ASP A 457 16.24 4.96 5.59
C ASP A 457 16.10 4.92 4.08
N SER A 458 16.86 5.79 3.43
CA SER A 458 16.78 5.93 1.99
C SER A 458 18.17 6.15 1.40
N LEU A 459 18.43 5.41 0.33
CA LEU A 459 19.57 5.61 -0.54
C LEU A 459 19.07 6.35 -1.78
N VAL A 460 19.61 7.54 -2.02
CA VAL A 460 19.36 8.30 -3.25
C VAL A 460 20.66 8.35 -4.02
N VAL A 461 20.66 7.82 -5.23
CA VAL A 461 21.86 7.74 -6.08
C VAL A 461 21.59 8.32 -7.45
N LYS A 462 22.61 8.95 -8.01
CA LYS A 462 22.69 9.26 -9.44
C LYS A 462 24.05 8.86 -9.96
N GLY A 463 24.03 8.29 -11.15
CA GLY A 463 25.25 7.86 -11.80
C GLY A 463 24.96 7.07 -13.06
N GLU A 464 26.00 6.54 -13.65
CA GLU A 464 25.92 5.77 -14.88
C GLU A 464 26.01 4.27 -14.59
N ALA A 465 25.17 3.49 -15.26
CA ALA A 465 25.22 2.04 -15.18
C ALA A 465 25.08 1.40 -16.55
N ALA A 466 25.75 0.27 -16.71
CA ALA A 466 25.52 -0.66 -17.80
C ALA A 466 25.39 -2.05 -17.17
N LEU A 467 24.18 -2.59 -17.21
CA LEU A 467 23.80 -3.82 -16.53
C LEU A 467 23.24 -4.81 -17.56
N SER A 468 23.65 -6.06 -17.45
CA SER A 468 23.07 -7.21 -18.15
C SER A 468 22.25 -7.99 -17.15
N PHE A 469 20.93 -7.98 -17.30
CA PHE A 469 19.99 -8.67 -16.43
C PHE A 469 19.31 -9.80 -17.18
N GLU A 470 19.33 -10.99 -16.60
CA GLU A 470 18.78 -12.21 -17.15
C GLU A 470 17.88 -12.92 -16.13
N ILE A 471 16.79 -13.50 -16.62
CA ILE A 471 15.95 -14.45 -15.86
C ILE A 471 15.77 -15.68 -16.73
N ASP A 472 16.16 -16.85 -16.24
CA ASP A 472 15.88 -18.10 -16.93
C ASP A 472 14.49 -18.65 -16.56
N ARG A 473 14.03 -19.65 -17.31
CA ARG A 473 12.69 -20.25 -17.12
C ARG A 473 12.49 -20.89 -15.74
N SER A 474 13.56 -21.23 -15.04
CA SER A 474 13.50 -21.74 -13.66
C SER A 474 13.26 -20.64 -12.63
N GLY A 475 13.25 -19.37 -13.07
CA GLY A 475 13.14 -18.20 -12.23
C GLY A 475 14.48 -17.75 -11.64
N LYS A 476 15.61 -18.35 -12.07
CA LYS A 476 16.95 -17.97 -11.63
C LYS A 476 17.32 -16.66 -12.29
N MET A 477 17.65 -15.68 -11.45
CA MET A 477 18.03 -14.34 -11.89
C MET A 477 19.56 -14.22 -11.93
N SER A 478 20.05 -13.46 -12.89
CA SER A 478 21.46 -13.09 -13.02
C SER A 478 21.55 -11.61 -13.39
N LEU A 479 22.49 -10.90 -12.79
CA LEU A 479 22.79 -9.51 -13.01
C LEU A 479 24.31 -9.36 -13.07
N ALA A 480 24.80 -8.76 -14.16
CA ALA A 480 26.22 -8.49 -14.34
C ALA A 480 26.41 -7.05 -14.79
N GLY A 481 27.43 -6.38 -14.27
CA GLY A 481 27.76 -5.01 -14.66
C GLY A 481 28.13 -4.12 -13.48
N ALA A 482 28.27 -2.84 -13.75
CA ALA A 482 28.67 -1.86 -12.75
C ALA A 482 27.74 -0.64 -12.80
N TYR A 483 27.45 -0.11 -11.62
CA TYR A 483 26.82 1.19 -11.41
C TYR A 483 27.85 2.11 -10.78
N ASN A 484 28.36 3.07 -11.55
CA ASN A 484 29.29 4.09 -11.09
C ASN A 484 28.50 5.27 -10.54
N LEU A 485 28.71 5.58 -9.26
CA LEU A 485 27.99 6.62 -8.54
C LEU A 485 28.75 7.96 -8.70
N ASN A 486 28.05 8.96 -9.22
CA ASN A 486 28.58 10.32 -9.35
C ASN A 486 28.18 11.18 -8.15
N GLU A 487 26.92 11.07 -7.73
CA GLU A 487 26.36 11.81 -6.61
C GLU A 487 25.28 10.99 -5.91
N GLY A 488 25.00 11.35 -4.67
CA GLY A 488 23.94 10.71 -3.92
C GLY A 488 23.99 11.02 -2.44
N SER A 489 23.08 10.44 -1.70
CA SER A 489 23.07 10.53 -0.25
C SER A 489 22.44 9.29 0.35
N TYR A 490 22.99 8.88 1.48
CA TYR A 490 22.43 7.86 2.33
C TYR A 490 21.87 8.51 3.59
N LEU A 491 20.57 8.34 3.82
CA LEU A 491 19.91 8.78 5.05
C LEU A 491 19.86 7.59 6.01
N VAL A 492 20.56 7.71 7.13
CA VAL A 492 20.57 6.71 8.21
C VAL A 492 19.73 7.20 9.38
N THR A 493 18.89 6.34 9.92
CA THR A 493 18.10 6.56 11.13
C THR A 493 18.73 5.76 12.28
N LEU A 494 19.27 6.45 13.27
CA LEU A 494 19.85 5.85 14.47
C LEU A 494 18.81 5.81 15.59
N GLU A 495 18.60 4.63 16.21
CA GLU A 495 17.66 4.38 17.32
C GLU A 495 16.23 4.90 17.05
N SER A 496 15.79 4.85 15.78
CA SER A 496 14.48 5.34 15.31
C SER A 496 14.20 6.84 15.52
N ILE A 497 15.19 7.63 15.95
CA ILE A 497 14.99 9.02 16.39
C ILE A 497 15.92 10.01 15.67
N ILE A 498 17.20 9.66 15.46
CA ILE A 498 18.20 10.61 14.94
C ILE A 498 18.47 10.30 13.46
N LYS A 499 18.16 11.26 12.58
CA LYS A 499 18.40 11.12 11.14
C LYS A 499 19.69 11.82 10.74
N ARG A 500 20.63 11.09 10.13
CA ARG A 500 21.88 11.63 9.61
C ARG A 500 22.00 11.37 8.12
N ARG A 501 22.32 12.43 7.38
CA ARG A 501 22.48 12.38 5.93
C ARG A 501 23.96 12.37 5.59
N PHE A 502 24.43 11.25 5.09
CA PHE A 502 25.77 11.11 4.50
C PHE A 502 25.69 11.42 3.01
N ASN A 503 26.55 12.31 2.52
CA ASN A 503 26.65 12.62 1.10
C ASN A 503 27.68 11.70 0.44
N ILE A 504 27.29 11.01 -0.62
CA ILE A 504 28.16 10.08 -1.35
C ILE A 504 29.23 10.86 -2.09
N LYS A 505 30.50 10.47 -1.90
CA LYS A 505 31.63 11.02 -2.67
C LYS A 505 31.63 10.44 -4.09
N PRO A 506 31.98 11.25 -5.10
CA PRO A 506 32.17 10.75 -6.46
C PRO A 506 33.23 9.63 -6.51
N GLY A 507 33.00 8.63 -7.37
CA GLY A 507 33.92 7.50 -7.57
C GLY A 507 33.52 6.21 -6.85
N GLY A 508 32.40 6.23 -6.11
CA GLY A 508 31.80 5.00 -5.59
C GLY A 508 31.26 4.11 -6.71
N SER A 509 31.19 2.80 -6.47
CA SER A 509 30.61 1.85 -7.42
C SER A 509 29.86 0.71 -6.73
N ILE A 510 28.88 0.15 -7.42
CA ILE A 510 28.22 -1.09 -7.07
C ILE A 510 28.38 -2.04 -8.25
N LYS A 511 28.88 -3.25 -8.02
CA LYS A 511 29.19 -4.22 -9.07
C LYS A 511 28.45 -5.52 -8.83
N TRP A 512 27.90 -6.08 -9.91
CA TRP A 512 27.26 -7.38 -9.91
C TRP A 512 28.01 -8.32 -10.84
N SER A 513 28.12 -9.58 -10.45
CA SER A 513 28.85 -10.63 -11.18
C SER A 513 28.09 -11.95 -11.28
N GLY A 514 26.76 -11.91 -11.16
CA GLY A 514 25.91 -13.10 -11.13
C GLY A 514 24.64 -12.87 -10.32
N ASP A 515 24.59 -13.34 -9.09
CA ASP A 515 23.38 -13.19 -8.27
C ASP A 515 23.04 -11.70 -8.02
N PRO A 516 21.83 -11.21 -8.38
CA PRO A 516 21.43 -9.82 -8.16
C PRO A 516 21.47 -9.36 -6.70
N LEU A 517 21.37 -10.29 -5.74
CA LEU A 517 21.46 -9.97 -4.32
C LEU A 517 22.90 -9.92 -3.79
N ASN A 518 23.85 -10.52 -4.51
CA ASN A 518 25.27 -10.52 -4.14
C ASN A 518 26.03 -9.43 -4.90
N ALA A 519 25.62 -8.17 -4.70
CA ALA A 519 26.33 -7.02 -5.23
C ALA A 519 27.55 -6.70 -4.35
N GLU A 520 28.67 -6.30 -4.94
CA GLU A 520 29.82 -5.74 -4.23
C GLU A 520 29.73 -4.21 -4.25
N VAL A 521 29.71 -3.61 -3.06
CA VAL A 521 29.67 -2.16 -2.88
C VAL A 521 31.06 -1.63 -2.54
N SER A 522 31.46 -0.52 -3.16
CA SER A 522 32.62 0.26 -2.77
C SER A 522 32.27 1.74 -2.83
N LEU A 523 31.92 2.29 -1.68
CA LEU A 523 31.31 3.61 -1.53
C LEU A 523 31.94 4.36 -0.36
N ASP A 524 32.28 5.63 -0.59
CA ASP A 524 32.64 6.57 0.47
C ASP A 524 31.57 7.64 0.59
N ALA A 525 31.16 7.96 1.82
CA ALA A 525 30.18 9.00 2.09
C ALA A 525 30.61 9.87 3.28
N THR A 526 30.26 11.15 3.27
CA THR A 526 30.73 12.12 4.27
C THR A 526 29.58 12.76 5.03
N TYR A 527 29.76 12.94 6.33
CA TYR A 527 28.91 13.75 7.20
C TYR A 527 29.75 14.85 7.86
N SER A 528 29.34 16.11 7.70
CA SER A 528 30.03 17.26 8.30
C SER A 528 29.36 17.68 9.60
N VAL A 529 30.15 17.89 10.64
CA VAL A 529 29.70 18.30 11.97
C VAL A 529 30.63 19.37 12.52
N ARG A 530 30.09 20.39 13.20
CA ARG A 530 30.90 21.34 13.97
C ARG A 530 30.97 20.88 15.41
N ALA A 531 32.17 20.68 15.92
CA ALA A 531 32.39 20.19 17.27
C ALA A 531 33.62 20.87 17.89
N SER A 532 33.65 20.93 19.21
CA SER A 532 34.83 21.38 19.97
C SER A 532 35.79 20.19 20.18
N PRO A 533 37.08 20.29 19.80
CA PRO A 533 38.04 19.21 20.00
C PRO A 533 38.47 19.04 21.46
N ILE A 534 37.96 19.86 22.40
CA ILE A 534 38.43 19.86 23.78
C ILE A 534 38.36 18.46 24.43
N ASP A 535 37.26 17.74 24.23
CA ASP A 535 37.07 16.41 24.82
C ASP A 535 37.83 15.30 24.06
N LEU A 536 38.23 15.56 22.80
CA LEU A 536 39.02 14.63 22.00
C LEU A 536 40.50 14.61 22.44
N VAL A 537 41.05 15.77 22.80
CA VAL A 537 42.48 15.93 23.14
C VAL A 537 42.71 16.18 24.64
N ALA A 538 41.70 15.90 25.48
CA ALA A 538 41.73 16.20 26.91
C ALA A 538 42.92 15.54 27.65
N ASP A 539 43.32 14.36 27.22
CA ASP A 539 44.49 13.60 27.70
C ASP A 539 45.83 14.28 27.36
N GLN A 540 45.86 15.08 26.30
CA GLN A 540 47.05 15.80 25.82
C GLN A 540 47.13 17.25 26.35
N MET A 541 46.19 17.68 27.21
CA MET A 541 46.14 19.04 27.75
C MET A 541 46.90 19.24 29.07
N SER A 542 47.54 18.20 29.61
CA SER A 542 48.37 18.31 30.81
C SER A 542 49.58 19.21 30.54
N GLY A 543 49.60 20.42 31.12
CA GLY A 543 50.71 21.37 31.01
C GLY A 543 50.52 22.55 30.03
N ILE A 544 49.35 22.66 29.39
CA ILE A 544 49.00 23.79 28.49
C ILE A 544 48.47 24.98 29.30
N SER A 545 48.80 26.22 28.88
CA SER A 545 48.32 27.45 29.54
C SER A 545 46.79 27.60 29.40
N GLU A 546 46.12 28.23 30.38
CA GLU A 546 44.66 28.47 30.33
C GLU A 546 44.23 29.34 29.13
N ALA A 547 45.13 30.20 28.62
CA ALA A 547 44.87 31.01 27.42
C ALA A 547 44.81 30.14 26.15
N ASP A 548 45.67 29.13 26.05
CA ASP A 548 45.73 28.22 24.90
C ASP A 548 44.59 27.18 24.95
N LYS A 549 44.12 26.79 26.15
CA LYS A 549 42.95 25.90 26.32
C LYS A 549 41.65 26.50 25.79
N ASN A 550 41.51 27.83 25.77
CA ASN A 550 40.31 28.47 25.23
C ASN A 550 40.17 28.28 23.72
N ALA A 551 41.26 28.12 22.97
CA ALA A 551 41.20 27.84 21.53
C ALA A 551 40.62 26.44 21.24
N TYR A 552 40.82 25.47 22.14
CA TYR A 552 40.22 24.14 22.04
C TYR A 552 38.72 24.10 22.33
N LYS A 553 38.14 25.16 22.92
CA LYS A 553 36.69 25.28 23.17
C LYS A 553 35.92 25.75 21.92
N GLN A 554 36.62 26.28 20.91
CA GLN A 554 36.00 26.74 19.67
C GLN A 554 35.54 25.55 18.82
N GLU A 555 34.40 25.72 18.15
CA GLU A 555 33.90 24.72 17.22
C GLU A 555 34.65 24.77 15.88
N TYR A 556 35.13 23.61 15.45
CA TYR A 556 35.76 23.41 14.13
C TYR A 556 34.95 22.42 13.30
N PRO A 557 34.98 22.52 11.95
CA PRO A 557 34.30 21.57 11.07
C PRO A 557 35.09 20.25 11.00
N PHE A 558 34.47 19.17 11.44
CA PHE A 558 34.96 17.80 11.28
C PHE A 558 34.16 17.08 10.21
N VAL A 559 34.82 16.17 9.49
CA VAL A 559 34.19 15.31 8.49
C VAL A 559 34.31 13.87 8.97
N VAL A 560 33.15 13.25 9.22
CA VAL A 560 33.02 11.82 9.41
C VAL A 560 32.89 11.17 8.04
N LEU A 561 33.89 10.39 7.65
CA LEU A 561 33.92 9.60 6.43
C LEU A 561 33.44 8.19 6.75
N LEU A 562 32.31 7.79 6.16
CA LEU A 562 31.77 6.44 6.14
C LEU A 562 32.34 5.72 4.90
N LYS A 563 32.99 4.58 5.10
CA LYS A 563 33.48 3.71 4.04
C LYS A 563 32.69 2.40 4.07
N LEU A 564 32.02 2.10 2.97
CA LEU A 564 31.26 0.87 2.77
C LEU A 564 31.98 0.01 1.73
N ARG A 565 32.34 -1.22 2.11
CA ARG A 565 33.06 -2.19 1.26
C ARG A 565 32.39 -3.56 1.34
N GLY A 566 32.69 -4.47 0.41
CA GLY A 566 32.22 -5.86 0.45
C GLY A 566 30.80 -6.06 -0.10
N LEU A 567 30.09 -7.07 0.39
CA LEU A 567 28.77 -7.45 -0.14
C LEU A 567 27.67 -6.48 0.34
N ILE A 568 26.73 -6.08 -0.52
CA ILE A 568 25.68 -5.11 -0.18
C ILE A 568 24.72 -5.59 0.92
N LEU A 569 24.54 -6.92 1.06
CA LEU A 569 23.74 -7.52 2.13
C LEU A 569 24.47 -7.54 3.48
N HIS A 570 25.80 -7.59 3.46
CA HIS A 570 26.66 -7.58 4.65
C HIS A 570 27.87 -6.67 4.40
N PRO A 571 27.65 -5.35 4.31
CA PRO A 571 28.74 -4.44 3.99
C PRO A 571 29.70 -4.34 5.18
N GLU A 572 31.00 -4.34 4.89
CA GLU A 572 32.03 -3.95 5.84
C GLU A 572 31.97 -2.43 6.00
N ILE A 573 31.51 -2.00 7.18
CA ILE A 573 31.36 -0.59 7.55
C ILE A 573 32.59 -0.17 8.35
N SER A 574 33.30 0.84 7.86
CA SER A 574 34.37 1.50 8.61
C SER A 574 34.22 3.01 8.55
N PHE A 575 34.83 3.69 9.52
CA PHE A 575 34.77 5.13 9.63
C PHE A 575 36.16 5.74 9.61
N GLU A 576 36.23 7.05 9.42
CA GLU A 576 37.40 7.88 9.60
C GLU A 576 36.93 9.28 9.98
N ILE A 577 37.55 9.91 10.97
CA ILE A 577 37.31 11.31 11.30
C ILE A 577 38.49 12.12 10.79
N GLN A 578 38.22 13.15 10.00
CA GLN A 578 39.25 14.02 9.44
C GLN A 578 38.83 15.49 9.46
N LEU A 579 39.85 16.35 9.40
CA LEU A 579 39.69 17.77 9.11
C LEU A 579 39.77 17.99 7.59
N ALA A 580 39.15 19.07 7.11
CA ALA A 580 39.35 19.50 5.73
C ALA A 580 40.84 19.83 5.49
N PRO A 581 41.38 19.66 4.28
CA PRO A 581 42.81 19.90 4.00
C PRO A 581 43.34 21.24 4.51
N GLU A 582 42.52 22.29 4.41
CA GLU A 582 42.78 23.65 4.89
C GLU A 582 42.82 23.78 6.43
N ASP A 583 42.12 22.90 7.15
CA ASP A 583 41.97 22.93 8.60
C ASP A 583 42.97 22.01 9.32
N LYS A 584 43.78 21.22 8.60
CA LYS A 584 44.74 20.29 9.22
C LYS A 584 45.80 20.97 10.10
N GLY A 585 46.04 22.27 9.89
CA GLY A 585 46.99 23.08 10.66
C GLY A 585 46.42 23.75 11.91
N ILE A 586 45.12 23.61 12.21
CA ILE A 586 44.53 24.24 13.40
C ILE A 586 45.24 23.77 14.68
N LEU A 587 45.37 24.67 15.65
CA LEU A 587 45.93 24.38 16.97
C LEU A 587 47.32 23.69 16.87
N GLY A 588 48.14 24.13 15.90
CA GLY A 588 49.48 23.58 15.67
C GLY A 588 49.50 22.15 15.12
N GLY A 589 48.39 21.65 14.59
CA GLY A 589 48.25 20.28 14.08
C GLY A 589 48.00 19.23 15.16
N ALA A 590 47.87 19.61 16.43
CA ALA A 590 47.65 18.69 17.55
C ALA A 590 46.36 17.87 17.37
N VAL A 591 45.27 18.53 16.94
CA VAL A 591 43.99 17.87 16.66
C VAL A 591 44.13 16.84 15.53
N ASN A 592 44.84 17.18 14.46
CA ASN A 592 45.06 16.26 13.34
C ASN A 592 45.90 15.05 13.76
N ALA A 593 46.92 15.24 14.59
CA ALA A 593 47.72 14.14 15.13
C ALA A 593 46.89 13.18 16.00
N LYS A 594 46.04 13.70 16.91
CA LYS A 594 45.13 12.87 17.70
C LYS A 594 44.12 12.14 16.83
N LEU A 595 43.57 12.78 15.79
CA LEU A 595 42.68 12.12 14.83
C LEU A 595 43.38 10.99 14.07
N MET A 596 44.65 11.15 13.66
CA MET A 596 45.41 10.07 13.02
C MET A 596 45.57 8.86 13.95
N MET A 597 45.88 9.08 15.23
CA MET A 597 45.94 8.00 16.22
C MET A 597 44.56 7.37 16.46
N LEU A 598 43.50 8.18 16.56
CA LEU A 598 42.13 7.70 16.75
C LEU A 598 41.68 6.80 15.58
N ASN A 599 42.05 7.15 14.36
CA ASN A 599 41.69 6.39 13.16
C ASN A 599 42.39 5.02 13.08
N GLU A 600 43.41 4.75 13.90
CA GLU A 600 44.07 3.43 14.01
C GLU A 600 43.39 2.49 15.02
N ASP A 601 42.53 3.01 15.91
CA ASP A 601 41.74 2.23 16.88
C ASP A 601 40.25 2.23 16.50
N PRO A 602 39.72 1.16 15.87
CA PRO A 602 38.33 1.09 15.47
C PRO A 602 37.33 1.26 16.63
N SER A 603 37.68 0.80 17.85
CA SER A 603 36.78 0.87 19.00
C SER A 603 36.63 2.31 19.49
N ALA A 604 37.77 2.99 19.68
CA ALA A 604 37.79 4.39 20.07
C ALA A 604 37.16 5.27 18.98
N LEU A 605 37.47 5.01 17.70
CA LEU A 605 36.90 5.72 16.56
C LEU A 605 35.38 5.59 16.50
N ASN A 606 34.85 4.37 16.60
CA ASN A 606 33.41 4.13 16.57
C ASN A 606 32.68 4.86 17.70
N LYS A 607 33.28 4.92 18.90
CA LYS A 607 32.76 5.69 20.04
C LYS A 607 32.68 7.19 19.72
N GLN A 608 33.72 7.76 19.14
CA GLN A 608 33.73 9.18 18.75
C GLN A 608 32.77 9.48 17.59
N VAL A 609 32.71 8.60 16.59
CA VAL A 609 31.76 8.73 15.48
C VAL A 609 30.32 8.70 16.00
N PHE A 610 29.99 7.76 16.87
CA PHE A 610 28.67 7.71 17.51
C PHE A 610 28.37 8.99 18.29
N ALA A 611 29.32 9.47 19.10
CA ALA A 611 29.18 10.72 19.83
C ALA A 611 28.95 11.92 18.90
N LEU A 612 29.67 12.03 17.79
CA LEU A 612 29.47 13.08 16.79
C LEU A 612 28.12 12.97 16.09
N LEU A 613 27.67 11.75 15.75
CA LEU A 613 26.39 11.52 15.09
C LEU A 613 25.20 11.69 16.04
N VAL A 614 25.34 11.41 17.33
CA VAL A 614 24.22 11.47 18.29
C VAL A 614 24.23 12.76 19.09
N LEU A 615 25.37 13.12 19.65
CA LEU A 615 25.55 14.26 20.56
C LEU A 615 26.04 15.53 19.86
N GLY A 616 26.64 15.41 18.66
CA GLY A 616 27.23 16.53 17.95
C GLY A 616 28.55 17.03 18.55
N ARG A 617 29.20 16.25 19.42
CA ARG A 617 30.47 16.58 20.08
C ARG A 617 31.31 15.34 20.34
N PHE A 618 32.60 15.53 20.59
CA PHE A 618 33.50 14.48 21.05
C PHE A 618 33.21 14.10 22.52
N VAL A 619 33.69 12.93 22.92
CA VAL A 619 33.64 12.45 24.31
C VAL A 619 35.02 12.04 24.78
N GLN A 620 35.30 12.15 26.06
CA GLN A 620 36.60 11.73 26.60
C GLN A 620 36.73 10.20 26.54
N GLU A 621 37.94 9.70 26.31
CA GLU A 621 38.23 8.26 26.26
C GLU A 621 37.95 7.61 27.62
N ASN A 622 38.41 8.23 28.70
CA ASN A 622 38.17 7.83 30.09
C ASN A 622 37.61 9.00 30.93
N PRO A 623 36.29 9.25 30.91
CA PRO A 623 35.68 10.30 31.73
C PRO A 623 35.77 10.03 33.24
N LEU A 624 36.22 8.83 33.64
CA LEU A 624 36.31 8.38 35.04
C LEU A 624 37.76 8.26 35.56
N GLN A 625 38.78 8.43 34.70
CA GLN A 625 40.18 8.44 35.14
C GLN A 625 40.70 9.86 35.17
N THR A 626 40.51 10.54 36.30
CA THR A 626 41.33 11.70 36.66
C THR A 626 41.89 11.42 38.04
N GLU A 627 43.17 11.03 38.09
CA GLU A 627 43.90 10.90 39.36
C GLU A 627 44.17 12.27 39.99
N SER A 628 44.13 12.27 41.33
CA SER A 628 44.65 13.26 42.30
C SER A 628 43.75 14.44 42.75
N ASN A 629 43.05 14.17 43.86
CA ASN A 629 42.88 14.98 45.09
C ASN A 629 42.37 16.44 45.10
N VAL A 630 41.93 17.05 44.00
CA VAL A 630 41.27 18.40 44.06
C VAL A 630 39.92 18.45 43.31
N ALA A 631 39.33 17.29 42.99
CA ALA A 631 38.23 17.20 42.01
C ALA A 631 36.87 16.77 42.58
N SER A 632 36.55 16.96 43.86
CA SER A 632 35.22 16.57 44.38
C SER A 632 34.10 17.50 43.90
N THR A 633 34.30 18.81 43.81
CA THR A 633 33.20 19.78 43.55
C THR A 633 32.90 20.00 42.06
N ILE A 634 33.91 19.91 41.17
CA ILE A 634 33.77 20.22 39.72
C ILE A 634 33.27 19.01 38.90
N VAL A 635 33.59 17.78 39.34
CA VAL A 635 33.11 16.54 38.68
C VAL A 635 31.62 16.29 38.99
N ARG A 636 31.16 16.62 40.20
CA ARG A 636 29.76 16.41 40.66
C ARG A 636 28.74 17.26 39.90
N THR A 637 29.06 18.53 39.64
CA THR A 637 28.14 19.47 38.96
C THR A 637 28.03 19.24 37.45
N THR A 638 29.09 18.71 36.82
CA THR A 638 29.14 18.44 35.38
C THR A 638 28.43 17.13 35.01
N VAL A 639 28.62 16.07 35.81
CA VAL A 639 27.94 14.78 35.62
C VAL A 639 26.45 14.87 35.96
N GLY A 640 26.09 15.62 37.01
CA GLY A 640 24.69 15.84 37.41
C GLY A 640 23.87 16.54 36.32
N LYS A 641 24.39 17.61 35.72
CA LYS A 641 23.71 18.32 34.61
C LYS A 641 23.56 17.46 33.35
N LEU A 642 24.59 16.68 33.02
CA LEU A 642 24.57 15.77 31.85
C LEU A 642 23.58 14.62 31.98
N LEU A 643 23.39 14.07 33.19
CA LEU A 643 22.41 13.01 33.46
C LEU A 643 20.99 13.57 33.56
N SER A 644 20.81 14.71 34.23
CA SER A 644 19.50 15.38 34.34
C SER A 644 18.96 15.85 32.99
N GLU A 645 19.80 16.43 32.13
CA GLU A 645 19.39 16.82 30.76
C GLU A 645 19.01 15.62 29.88
N GLN A 646 19.63 14.44 30.11
CA GLN A 646 19.30 13.20 29.40
C GLN A 646 18.03 12.54 29.92
N LEU A 647 17.84 12.49 31.23
CA LEU A 647 16.63 11.94 31.87
C LEU A 647 15.38 12.79 31.53
N ASN A 648 15.52 14.12 31.46
CA ASN A 648 14.45 15.04 31.04
C ASN A 648 14.07 14.91 29.56
N ARG A 649 15.04 14.56 28.70
CA ARG A 649 14.78 14.30 27.27
C ARG A 649 14.14 12.93 27.02
N PHE A 650 14.40 11.96 27.90
CA PHE A 650 13.83 10.61 27.81
C PHE A 650 12.40 10.55 28.36
N SER A 651 12.12 11.29 29.43
CA SER A 651 10.82 11.29 30.12
C SER A 651 9.67 11.88 29.31
N SER A 652 9.91 12.98 28.59
CA SER A 652 8.91 13.71 27.79
C SER A 652 8.31 12.91 26.62
N LYS A 653 8.83 11.70 26.36
CA LYS A 653 8.48 10.89 25.18
C LYS A 653 7.94 9.49 25.50
N LEU A 654 7.95 9.06 26.76
CA LEU A 654 7.47 7.72 27.14
C LEU A 654 5.95 7.64 27.34
N VAL A 655 5.27 8.75 27.68
CA VAL A 655 3.81 8.80 27.85
C VAL A 655 3.26 10.16 27.36
N PRO A 656 2.34 10.20 26.37
CA PRO A 656 1.71 11.45 25.92
C PRO A 656 1.01 12.19 27.07
N GLY A 657 1.38 13.45 27.29
CA GLY A 657 0.79 14.32 28.33
C GLY A 657 1.39 14.17 29.73
N VAL A 658 2.48 13.41 29.91
CA VAL A 658 3.26 13.32 31.16
C VAL A 658 4.69 13.81 30.90
N GLU A 659 5.12 14.82 31.64
CA GLU A 659 6.49 15.34 31.67
C GLU A 659 7.14 14.90 33.00
N LEU A 660 8.31 14.25 32.96
CA LEU A 660 9.11 14.03 34.19
C LEU A 660 10.31 14.97 34.17
N ASN A 661 10.52 15.67 35.28
CA ASN A 661 11.63 16.58 35.50
C ASN A 661 12.54 16.00 36.59
N PHE A 662 13.83 15.94 36.30
CA PHE A 662 14.91 15.53 37.18
C PHE A 662 15.92 16.67 37.22
N ASP A 663 16.28 17.13 38.42
CA ASP A 663 17.36 18.09 38.65
C ASP A 663 18.26 17.60 39.78
N ILE A 664 19.58 17.77 39.65
CA ILE A 664 20.55 17.31 40.65
C ILE A 664 21.28 18.54 41.19
N GLN A 665 21.14 18.79 42.49
CA GLN A 665 21.80 19.89 43.19
C GLN A 665 22.79 19.31 44.20
N SER A 666 24.06 19.70 44.08
CA SER A 666 25.12 19.28 44.99
C SER A 666 25.78 20.51 45.61
N TYR A 667 25.88 20.55 46.93
CA TYR A 667 26.45 21.65 47.73
C TYR A 667 27.11 21.11 49.00
N ASP A 668 27.97 21.90 49.65
CA ASP A 668 28.59 21.52 50.92
C ASP A 668 27.69 21.94 52.10
N ASP A 669 27.29 20.98 52.95
CA ASP A 669 26.56 21.20 54.21
C ASP A 669 27.57 21.31 55.36
N TYR A 670 27.34 22.24 56.29
CA TYR A 670 28.26 22.53 57.42
C TYR A 670 27.61 22.27 58.79
N GLN A 671 26.44 21.63 58.84
CA GLN A 671 25.68 21.37 60.07
C GLN A 671 26.44 20.54 61.13
N SER A 672 27.38 19.67 60.72
CA SER A 672 28.23 18.88 61.63
C SER A 672 29.48 19.63 62.13
N GLY A 673 29.65 20.90 61.74
CA GLY A 673 30.85 21.70 62.03
C GLY A 673 32.04 21.41 61.08
N ARG A 674 31.86 20.55 60.08
CA ARG A 674 32.80 20.28 58.97
C ARG A 674 32.02 20.34 57.64
N ALA A 675 32.73 20.64 56.54
CA ALA A 675 32.15 20.58 55.21
C ALA A 675 31.84 19.12 54.85
N GLU A 676 30.56 18.82 54.64
CA GLU A 676 30.07 17.51 54.27
C GLU A 676 29.25 17.65 52.98
N GLY A 677 29.69 16.98 51.91
CA GLY A 677 29.05 17.11 50.60
C GLY A 677 27.63 16.55 50.63
N ARG A 678 26.64 17.37 50.27
CA ARG A 678 25.23 16.99 50.17
C ARG A 678 24.79 17.04 48.71
N THR A 679 24.20 15.94 48.25
CA THR A 679 23.64 15.84 46.90
C THR A 679 22.15 15.50 47.00
N GLN A 680 21.31 16.32 46.37
CA GLN A 680 19.85 16.17 46.35
C GLN A 680 19.38 15.98 44.90
N LEU A 681 18.51 14.99 44.71
CA LEU A 681 17.81 14.76 43.45
C LEU A 681 16.37 15.26 43.60
N ASP A 682 16.04 16.32 42.85
CA ASP A 682 14.68 16.83 42.70
C ASP A 682 13.98 16.02 41.60
N ILE A 683 12.87 15.37 41.94
CA ILE A 683 12.07 14.56 41.02
C ILE A 683 10.68 15.20 40.93
N GLY A 684 10.21 15.51 39.73
CA GLY A 684 8.89 16.06 39.48
C GLY A 684 8.17 15.35 38.34
N VAL A 685 6.89 15.09 38.51
CA VAL A 685 5.98 14.56 37.50
C VAL A 685 4.90 15.58 37.24
N LYS A 686 4.75 16.01 35.99
CA LYS A 686 3.70 16.93 35.55
C LYS A 686 2.82 16.26 34.52
N LYS A 687 1.50 16.29 34.73
CA LYS A 687 0.49 15.74 33.81
C LYS A 687 -0.51 16.82 33.40
N GLN A 688 -0.76 16.88 32.09
CA GLN A 688 -1.79 17.76 31.53
C GLN A 688 -3.02 16.95 31.12
N LEU A 689 -4.20 17.41 31.52
CA LEU A 689 -5.49 16.74 31.35
C LEU A 689 -6.51 17.74 30.77
N PHE A 690 -7.59 17.22 30.19
CA PHE A 690 -8.71 18.01 29.64
C PHE A 690 -8.29 19.04 28.59
N ASN A 691 -7.62 18.62 27.52
CA ASN A 691 -7.08 19.51 26.47
C ASN A 691 -6.20 20.62 27.07
N GLU A 692 -5.24 20.24 27.93
CA GLU A 692 -4.30 21.14 28.61
C GLU A 692 -4.95 22.18 29.55
N ARG A 693 -6.21 21.95 29.97
CA ARG A 693 -6.92 22.84 30.89
C ARG A 693 -6.61 22.56 32.36
N LEU A 694 -6.33 21.32 32.74
CA LEU A 694 -5.88 20.97 34.09
C LEU A 694 -4.42 20.51 34.04
N THR A 695 -3.57 21.14 34.84
CA THR A 695 -2.18 20.73 35.03
C THR A 695 -2.00 20.29 36.47
N VAL A 696 -1.55 19.05 36.66
CA VAL A 696 -1.21 18.49 37.98
C VAL A 696 0.28 18.21 38.00
N GLN A 697 0.99 18.76 38.97
CA GLN A 697 2.41 18.53 39.18
C GLN A 697 2.61 17.99 40.60
N VAL A 698 3.35 16.90 40.72
CA VAL A 698 3.75 16.29 42.00
C VAL A 698 5.25 16.10 41.94
N GLY A 699 5.96 16.49 42.99
CA GLY A 699 7.40 16.30 43.08
C GLY A 699 7.87 16.13 44.51
N GLY A 700 9.16 15.86 44.64
CA GLY A 700 9.81 15.64 45.92
C GLY A 700 11.32 15.74 45.77
N LYS A 701 12.00 15.86 46.92
CA LYS A 701 13.46 15.98 47.00
C LYS A 701 14.02 14.78 47.73
N VAL A 702 14.98 14.10 47.12
CA VAL A 702 15.59 12.89 47.68
C VAL A 702 17.06 13.17 47.96
N ASP A 703 17.49 12.98 49.21
CA ASP A 703 18.91 13.03 49.56
C ASP A 703 19.59 11.75 49.07
N VAL A 704 20.58 11.86 48.19
CA VAL A 704 21.26 10.72 47.56
C VAL A 704 22.66 10.44 48.16
N GLU A 705 23.09 11.24 49.14
CA GLU A 705 24.40 11.14 49.81
C GLU A 705 24.29 11.61 51.29
N GLY A 706 25.09 11.03 52.20
CA GLY A 706 25.12 11.37 53.64
C GLY A 706 24.23 10.49 54.54
N GLU A 707 24.35 10.61 55.88
CA GLU A 707 23.59 9.80 56.86
C GLU A 707 22.05 9.91 56.71
N LYS A 708 21.56 10.99 56.09
CA LYS A 708 20.13 11.19 55.79
C LYS A 708 19.63 10.43 54.56
N ALA A 709 20.53 9.99 53.66
CA ALA A 709 20.15 9.14 52.52
C ALA A 709 19.63 7.76 52.97
N GLU A 710 20.09 7.27 54.12
CA GLU A 710 19.60 6.03 54.75
C GLU A 710 18.23 6.19 55.44
N GLN A 711 17.72 7.41 55.56
CA GLN A 711 16.44 7.74 56.23
C GLN A 711 15.35 8.25 55.25
N ASN A 712 15.53 8.07 53.94
CA ASN A 712 14.52 8.45 52.95
C ASN A 712 13.22 7.66 53.14
N THR A 713 12.11 8.35 53.42
CA THR A 713 10.77 7.75 53.52
C THR A 713 9.95 8.04 52.24
N THR A 714 8.88 7.28 52.01
CA THR A 714 7.99 7.46 50.85
C THR A 714 7.40 8.88 50.75
N ASP A 715 7.25 9.58 51.88
CA ASP A 715 6.72 10.94 51.94
C ASP A 715 7.64 11.99 51.28
N ASN A 716 8.95 11.72 51.18
CA ASN A 716 9.91 12.61 50.52
C ASN A 716 9.74 12.65 48.99
N PHE A 717 9.08 11.66 48.39
CA PHE A 717 8.86 11.59 46.94
C PHE A 717 7.60 12.37 46.48
N THR A 718 6.72 12.75 47.40
CA THR A 718 5.43 13.41 47.10
C THR A 718 5.20 14.67 47.94
N SER A 719 6.28 15.32 48.39
CA SER A 719 6.20 16.44 49.33
C SER A 719 5.64 17.72 48.71
N ASP A 720 5.86 17.91 47.41
CA ASP A 720 5.47 19.10 46.67
C ASP A 720 4.35 18.76 45.69
N PHE A 721 3.24 19.50 45.73
CA PHE A 721 2.19 19.34 44.73
C PHE A 721 1.66 20.70 44.28
N THR A 722 1.34 20.82 43.00
CA THR A 722 0.73 22.00 42.39
C THR A 722 -0.39 21.56 41.45
N VAL A 723 -1.56 22.15 41.58
CA VAL A 723 -2.70 21.93 40.66
C VAL A 723 -3.12 23.28 40.09
N GLU A 724 -3.12 23.37 38.76
CA GLU A 724 -3.53 24.57 38.03
C GLU A 724 -4.68 24.25 37.05
N TYR A 725 -5.75 25.04 37.08
CA TYR A 725 -6.88 24.92 36.17
C TYR A 725 -7.12 26.21 35.37
N LYS A 726 -7.10 26.13 34.04
CA LYS A 726 -7.41 27.24 33.12
C LYS A 726 -8.92 27.44 33.01
N LEU A 727 -9.41 28.57 33.54
CA LEU A 727 -10.82 28.97 33.48
C LEU A 727 -11.24 29.37 32.06
N THR A 728 -10.32 29.98 31.30
CA THR A 728 -10.53 30.36 29.90
C THR A 728 -9.66 29.53 28.95
N GLU A 729 -10.13 29.27 27.73
CA GLU A 729 -9.39 28.50 26.72
C GLU A 729 -8.06 29.16 26.34
N ASP A 730 -8.02 30.49 26.34
CA ASP A 730 -6.81 31.28 26.13
C ASP A 730 -5.85 31.29 27.34
N GLY A 731 -6.22 30.64 28.44
CA GLY A 731 -5.39 30.51 29.64
C GLY A 731 -5.15 31.79 30.42
N ARG A 732 -5.89 32.88 30.16
CA ARG A 732 -5.69 34.15 30.86
C ARG A 732 -6.13 34.13 32.31
N TYR A 733 -7.21 33.43 32.64
CA TYR A 733 -7.64 33.23 34.03
C TYR A 733 -7.34 31.82 34.48
N ARG A 734 -6.63 31.66 35.60
CA ARG A 734 -6.25 30.36 36.15
C ARG A 734 -6.49 30.29 37.65
N LEU A 735 -6.85 29.12 38.15
CA LEU A 735 -6.85 28.81 39.57
C LEU A 735 -5.65 27.93 39.87
N LYS A 736 -4.86 28.27 40.89
CA LYS A 736 -3.68 27.50 41.31
C LYS A 736 -3.78 27.16 42.78
N GLY A 737 -3.73 25.87 43.11
CA GLY A 737 -3.45 25.37 44.46
C GLY A 737 -2.04 24.82 44.51
N PHE A 738 -1.32 25.05 45.60
CA PHE A 738 0.01 24.49 45.78
C PHE A 738 0.29 24.15 47.24
N ARG A 739 1.18 23.18 47.41
CA ARG A 739 1.85 22.85 48.66
C ARG A 739 3.32 22.60 48.36
N TYR A 740 4.21 23.32 49.02
CA TYR A 740 5.66 23.13 48.92
C TYR A 740 6.21 22.80 50.31
N ASN A 741 7.17 21.87 50.37
CA ASN A 741 7.92 21.57 51.58
C ASN A 741 9.36 22.06 51.39
N GLN A 742 9.71 23.18 52.02
CA GLN A 742 11.03 23.80 51.90
C GLN A 742 11.79 23.73 53.22
N TYR A 743 13.10 23.50 53.16
CA TYR A 743 13.95 23.49 54.35
C TYR A 743 14.55 24.89 54.56
N GLU A 744 14.24 25.53 55.68
CA GLU A 744 14.63 26.91 55.98
C GLU A 744 15.68 26.97 57.12
N GLY A 745 16.70 26.13 57.01
CA GLY A 745 17.88 26.17 57.87
C GLY A 745 17.76 25.41 59.21
N ALA A 746 18.85 25.44 59.99
CA ALA A 746 19.03 24.59 61.18
C ALA A 746 18.16 24.97 62.39
N ILE A 747 17.55 26.16 62.40
CA ILE A 747 16.72 26.65 63.52
C ILE A 747 15.23 26.39 63.26
N GLU A 748 14.76 26.58 62.02
CA GLU A 748 13.33 26.52 61.66
C GLU A 748 12.90 25.18 61.04
N GLY A 749 13.82 24.39 60.48
CA GLY A 749 13.53 23.04 59.99
C GLY A 749 12.75 23.00 58.67
N GLN A 750 11.93 21.97 58.46
CA GLN A 750 11.06 21.84 57.29
C GLN A 750 9.80 22.71 57.45
N LEU A 751 9.63 23.70 56.57
CA LEU A 751 8.47 24.57 56.49
C LEU A 751 7.55 24.13 55.34
N VAL A 752 6.30 23.80 55.68
CA VAL A 752 5.25 23.44 54.70
C VAL A 752 4.41 24.66 54.39
N GLU A 753 4.55 25.22 53.18
CA GLU A 753 3.69 26.29 52.68
C GLU A 753 2.55 25.70 51.86
N THR A 754 1.30 26.03 52.20
CA THR A 754 0.11 25.62 51.42
C THR A 754 -0.75 26.83 51.11
N GLY A 755 -1.16 26.98 49.86
CA GLY A 755 -1.93 28.13 49.41
C GLY A 755 -2.81 27.86 48.20
N VAL A 756 -3.80 28.74 48.01
CA VAL A 756 -4.65 28.79 46.82
C VAL A 756 -4.68 30.22 46.30
N GLY A 757 -4.55 30.40 44.99
CA GLY A 757 -4.52 31.70 44.35
C GLY A 757 -5.26 31.71 43.00
N VAL A 758 -5.70 32.91 42.61
CA VAL A 758 -6.23 33.19 41.27
C VAL A 758 -5.15 33.93 40.50
N LEU A 759 -4.81 33.45 39.29
CA LEU A 759 -3.84 34.08 38.42
C LEU A 759 -4.53 34.68 37.21
N TYR A 760 -4.18 35.92 36.89
CA TYR A 760 -4.50 36.57 35.63
C TYR A 760 -3.21 36.85 34.86
N VAL A 761 -3.04 36.18 33.73
CA VAL A 761 -1.86 36.33 32.85
C VAL A 761 -2.32 36.89 31.52
N ARG A 762 -1.68 37.97 31.05
CA ARG A 762 -2.04 38.60 29.78
C ARG A 762 -0.80 39.15 29.09
N ASP A 763 -0.56 38.67 27.88
CA ASP A 763 0.45 39.21 26.99
C ASP A 763 -0.12 40.37 26.18
N PHE A 764 0.62 41.48 26.11
CA PHE A 764 0.26 42.66 25.33
C PHE A 764 1.52 43.39 24.87
N ASN A 765 1.51 43.87 23.63
CA ASN A 765 2.65 44.62 23.09
C ASN A 765 2.55 46.12 23.38
N LYS A 766 1.33 46.62 23.68
CA LYS A 766 1.08 48.02 24.00
C LYS A 766 0.15 48.12 25.21
N TRP A 767 0.43 49.02 26.16
CA TRP A 767 -0.39 49.20 27.38
C TRP A 767 -1.89 49.45 27.09
N LYS A 768 -2.22 50.11 25.97
CA LYS A 768 -3.61 50.34 25.54
C LYS A 768 -4.37 49.04 25.18
N GLU A 769 -3.66 47.93 24.98
CA GLU A 769 -4.22 46.62 24.68
C GLU A 769 -4.53 45.80 25.93
N PHE A 770 -4.02 46.20 27.11
CA PHE A 770 -4.30 45.53 28.40
C PHE A 770 -5.79 45.65 28.80
N LEU A 771 -6.44 46.77 28.46
CA LEU A 771 -7.84 47.07 28.83
C LEU A 771 -8.87 46.76 27.74
N LYS A 772 -8.45 46.38 26.52
CA LYS A 772 -9.38 46.09 25.41
C LYS A 772 -9.81 44.61 25.39
N LYS A 773 -10.98 44.28 24.87
CA LYS A 773 -11.43 42.89 24.68
C LYS A 773 -10.67 42.28 23.47
N PRO A 774 -10.02 41.11 23.58
CA PRO A 774 -9.21 40.57 22.49
C PRO A 774 -10.09 40.07 21.33
N ASN A 775 -9.65 40.35 20.10
CA ASN A 775 -10.24 39.81 18.87
C ASN A 775 -9.67 38.42 18.61
N ILE A 776 -10.50 37.39 18.65
CA ILE A 776 -10.13 36.01 18.30
C ILE A 776 -10.08 35.95 16.77
N LYS A 777 -8.88 35.94 16.18
CA LYS A 777 -8.70 35.48 14.79
C LYS A 777 -8.35 33.99 14.85
N SER A 778 -9.16 33.17 14.22
CA SER A 778 -8.89 31.74 14.01
C SER A 778 -7.71 31.57 13.06
N ASP A 779 -6.59 31.05 13.55
CA ASP A 779 -5.45 30.65 12.71
C ASP A 779 -5.76 29.31 12.03
N SER A 780 -6.18 29.38 10.77
CA SER A 780 -6.26 28.24 9.86
C SER A 780 -4.88 27.97 9.26
N SER A 781 -3.99 27.33 10.03
CA SER A 781 -2.69 26.86 9.55
C SER A 781 -2.08 25.79 10.46
N LYS A 782 -2.84 24.72 10.74
CA LYS A 782 -2.29 23.45 11.22
C LYS A 782 -3.04 22.29 10.58
N ASN A 783 -2.63 21.96 9.36
CA ASN A 783 -2.73 20.62 8.77
C ASN A 783 -1.53 20.46 7.86
N GLU A 784 -0.39 20.15 8.48
CA GLU A 784 0.74 19.45 7.87
C GLU A 784 1.62 18.95 9.03
N ASN A 785 1.45 17.66 9.35
CA ASN A 785 2.52 16.71 9.65
C ASN A 785 1.93 15.30 9.65
#